data_AF-A0A5M3M6C1-F1
#
_entry.id   AF-A0A5M3M6C1-F1
#
_cell.length_a   1.000
_cell.length_b   1.000
_cell.length_c   1.000
_cell.angle_alpha   90.00
_cell.angle_beta   90.00
_cell.angle_gamma   90.00
#
_symmetry.space_group_name_H-M   'P 1'
#
loop_
_entity.id
_entity.type
_entity.pdbx_description
1 polymer ?
#
loop_
_entity_poly.entity_id
_entity_poly.type
_entity_poly.pdbx_seq_one_letter_code
_entity_poly.pdbx_strand_id
1 'polypeptide(L)'
;MSSPPPDDVREHVNHPETVRARLHNVTIPVAKMSLETAKSLIGNVQAGKVVPKEINITAMKIVSSGKQVVDVVRDISVVYQVGQDSITYYSSFIKLESDRRDDSNQQIAVVTYAMSNVMFELHHLVPYDFLRDDLRDHLEYLLKRMEDSMKEFGAYSQMCYKHKSMLAVMRANQLKGRLQQFWDEFMEHRQGFTQFFGIQMTAPAVDFRKIVDQVGQSTPREKKAAEYIKKNGGPDRVMNDPKLLDQVAKILGEKINGQLRNALHQDLSELLEDNKRAFEFKIDGATQQIRDALQLSQDAILRRLDDGPHELIKDEDIKKIWKDNVSEQWRSNVKSRIFMDAIHDFYEPRVRQQMQEAGTNHPDEWTLPFLNKVMYRPAIADAIDSDGSGYISVEECNGFIESRPPGWSVPQWLAFWAIVWLMNNDDYRIKVDTLIAEIKDLASKTKRANKKAVEDYVSWMDPIDPIVLQSLDWGVSENTPIGLNTEDLYRVQEKYTKYEENKLTEKLKAVDYYIEDAATVAMITGQDRIELTIMPLLYLILQAQRTVIEKSTKQEMDQSEFERLSDTLNEVLLRFDCRLDDLERGWKQQRMDVDVQVACFAGGIFSGWYVKRQNPPKDLVGLLNFWNGTNWEVDDDDGSDDTAVAVTLDSLNDRVSSVETRLSNIETLLQAMAEKFGIDPSVLQHDGPQKDAEKSENGDEEEQHDDDEQQNEEQQNEEQNEEEEEPEQQDEEEQPEEEEQPEEDDDY
;
A
#
# COMPACT_ATOMS: atom_id res chain seq x y z
N MET A 1 -23.28 38.22 -41.46
CA MET A 1 -23.50 38.41 -40.01
C MET A 1 -23.31 37.04 -39.40
N SER A 2 -22.29 36.90 -38.56
CA SER A 2 -21.86 35.60 -38.04
C SER A 2 -21.73 35.72 -36.53
N SER A 3 -22.35 34.83 -35.79
CA SER A 3 -22.13 34.67 -34.35
C SER A 3 -21.12 33.54 -34.15
N PRO A 4 -20.02 33.74 -33.42
CA PRO A 4 -19.18 32.63 -32.98
C PRO A 4 -19.91 31.81 -31.90
N PRO A 5 -19.56 30.53 -31.71
CA PRO A 5 -19.90 29.80 -30.50
C PRO A 5 -19.11 30.37 -29.29
N PRO A 6 -19.54 30.09 -28.05
CA PRO A 6 -18.81 30.52 -26.86
C PRO A 6 -17.61 29.59 -26.58
N ASP A 7 -16.42 30.01 -27.02
CA ASP A 7 -15.15 29.44 -26.54
C ASP A 7 -14.87 29.94 -25.11
N ASP A 8 -15.46 29.28 -24.11
CA ASP A 8 -15.07 29.39 -22.71
C ASP A 8 -15.37 28.08 -21.97
N VAL A 9 -14.32 27.30 -21.68
CA VAL A 9 -14.15 26.32 -20.58
C VAL A 9 -12.89 25.47 -20.84
N ARG A 10 -11.94 25.50 -19.88
CA ARG A 10 -10.73 24.62 -19.76
C ARG A 10 -9.43 24.98 -20.52
N GLU A 11 -9.03 26.24 -20.56
CA GLU A 11 -7.60 26.54 -20.41
C GLU A 11 -7.21 26.54 -18.91
N HIS A 12 -6.77 25.38 -18.42
CA HIS A 12 -6.23 25.20 -17.06
C HIS A 12 -4.83 24.56 -17.11
N VAL A 13 -3.94 25.18 -17.89
CA VAL A 13 -2.51 24.87 -17.95
C VAL A 13 -1.74 25.85 -17.05
N ASN A 14 -0.58 25.43 -16.55
CA ASN A 14 0.19 26.14 -15.51
C ASN A 14 0.96 27.37 -16.05
N HIS A 15 0.26 28.40 -16.52
CA HIS A 15 0.85 29.74 -16.64
C HIS A 15 1.18 30.26 -15.23
N PRO A 16 2.28 31.03 -15.01
CA PRO A 16 2.60 31.56 -13.69
C PRO A 16 1.45 32.38 -13.07
N GLU A 17 0.65 33.04 -13.91
CA GLU A 17 -0.54 33.78 -13.52
C GLU A 17 -1.71 32.87 -13.08
N THR A 18 -1.94 31.72 -13.74
CA THR A 18 -3.00 30.78 -13.33
C THR A 18 -2.61 30.05 -12.03
N VAL A 19 -1.31 29.76 -11.84
CA VAL A 19 -0.79 29.23 -10.56
C VAL A 19 -0.87 30.29 -9.46
N ARG A 20 -0.53 31.56 -9.72
CA ARG A 20 -0.71 32.66 -8.75
C ARG A 20 -2.17 32.89 -8.39
N ALA A 21 -3.10 32.76 -9.36
CA ALA A 21 -4.54 32.81 -9.10
C ALA A 21 -5.02 31.63 -8.23
N ARG A 22 -4.53 30.39 -8.50
CA ARG A 22 -4.79 29.21 -7.67
C ARG A 22 -4.28 29.38 -6.24
N LEU A 23 -3.07 29.91 -6.08
CA LEU A 23 -2.47 30.25 -4.78
C LEU A 23 -3.37 31.20 -3.99
N HIS A 24 -3.72 32.35 -4.57
CA HIS A 24 -4.52 33.37 -3.90
C HIS A 24 -5.95 32.91 -3.57
N ASN A 25 -6.62 32.25 -4.51
CA ASN A 25 -8.06 31.97 -4.41
C ASN A 25 -8.40 30.60 -3.79
N VAL A 26 -7.48 29.64 -3.79
CA VAL A 26 -7.77 28.25 -3.39
C VAL A 26 -6.78 27.74 -2.33
N THR A 27 -5.51 27.53 -2.67
CA THR A 27 -4.62 26.74 -1.79
C THR A 27 -4.23 27.49 -0.51
N ILE A 28 -3.95 28.79 -0.57
CA ILE A 28 -3.64 29.59 0.64
C ILE A 28 -4.86 29.71 1.59
N PRO A 29 -6.08 30.03 1.12
CA PRO A 29 -7.28 29.98 1.97
C PRO A 29 -7.52 28.63 2.65
N VAL A 30 -7.39 27.52 1.91
CA VAL A 30 -7.62 26.17 2.45
C VAL A 30 -6.55 25.79 3.46
N ALA A 31 -5.26 25.96 3.14
CA ALA A 31 -4.16 25.67 4.06
C ALA A 31 -4.26 26.49 5.36
N LYS A 32 -4.62 27.77 5.26
CA LYS A 32 -4.85 28.65 6.42
C LYS A 32 -6.00 28.17 7.30
N MET A 33 -7.11 27.72 6.70
CA MET A 33 -8.25 27.14 7.43
C MET A 33 -7.86 25.83 8.14
N SER A 34 -7.10 24.95 7.49
CA SER A 34 -6.59 23.72 8.09
C SER A 34 -5.59 24.00 9.24
N LEU A 35 -4.70 24.99 9.11
CA LEU A 35 -3.76 25.37 10.17
C LEU A 35 -4.48 25.98 11.38
N GLU A 36 -5.47 26.86 11.20
CA GLU A 36 -6.28 27.36 12.33
C GLU A 36 -7.16 26.25 12.96
N THR A 37 -7.55 25.23 12.19
CA THR A 37 -8.25 24.04 12.72
C THR A 37 -7.30 23.18 13.57
N ALA A 38 -6.09 22.88 13.09
CA ALA A 38 -5.07 22.17 13.86
C ALA A 38 -4.69 22.92 15.14
N LYS A 39 -4.52 24.25 15.07
CA LYS A 39 -4.31 25.15 16.23
C LYS A 39 -5.40 25.04 17.29
N SER A 40 -6.67 24.94 16.88
CA SER A 40 -7.81 24.71 17.78
C SER A 40 -7.73 23.35 18.48
N LEU A 41 -7.37 22.29 17.73
CA LEU A 41 -7.12 20.95 18.29
C LEU A 41 -5.95 20.96 19.29
N ILE A 42 -4.85 21.65 18.98
CA ILE A 42 -3.70 21.82 19.88
C ILE A 42 -4.13 22.51 21.17
N GLY A 43 -5.01 23.53 21.11
CA GLY A 43 -5.61 24.15 22.30
C GLY A 43 -6.33 23.16 23.22
N ASN A 44 -6.97 22.12 22.67
CA ASN A 44 -7.57 21.04 23.45
C ASN A 44 -6.53 20.08 24.06
N VAL A 45 -5.45 19.78 23.35
CA VAL A 45 -4.31 19.00 23.88
C VAL A 45 -3.63 19.73 25.05
N GLN A 46 -3.36 21.03 24.90
CA GLN A 46 -2.79 21.89 25.95
C GLN A 46 -3.69 21.99 27.20
N ALA A 47 -5.00 21.97 27.00
CA ALA A 47 -5.99 21.99 28.08
C ALA A 47 -6.23 20.61 28.71
N GLY A 48 -5.60 19.54 28.21
CA GLY A 48 -5.82 18.16 28.68
C GLY A 48 -7.25 17.65 28.42
N LYS A 49 -7.95 18.21 27.42
CA LYS A 49 -9.37 17.94 27.13
C LYS A 49 -9.60 16.76 26.18
N VAL A 50 -8.58 16.30 25.46
CA VAL A 50 -8.73 15.21 24.49
C VAL A 50 -8.97 13.90 25.24
N VAL A 51 -10.07 13.21 24.92
CA VAL A 51 -10.41 11.92 25.53
C VAL A 51 -9.42 10.85 25.05
N PRO A 52 -9.01 9.86 25.86
CA PRO A 52 -8.01 8.87 25.42
C PRO A 52 -8.32 8.15 24.10
N LYS A 53 -9.60 7.91 23.77
CA LYS A 53 -10.03 7.31 22.48
C LYS A 53 -9.85 8.25 21.27
N GLU A 54 -9.69 9.55 21.50
CA GLU A 54 -9.56 10.58 20.47
C GLU A 54 -8.10 11.01 20.23
N ILE A 55 -7.14 10.49 21.00
CA ILE A 55 -5.73 10.91 20.96
C ILE A 55 -5.16 10.78 19.56
N ASN A 56 -5.25 9.58 18.96
CA ASN A 56 -4.71 9.28 17.64
C ASN A 56 -5.39 10.12 16.55
N ILE A 57 -6.73 10.17 16.56
CA ILE A 57 -7.55 10.95 15.63
C ILE A 57 -7.19 12.44 15.69
N THR A 58 -6.91 12.97 16.89
CA THR A 58 -6.53 14.37 17.08
C THR A 58 -5.14 14.65 16.53
N ALA A 59 -4.15 13.78 16.81
CA ALA A 59 -2.80 13.91 16.28
C ALA A 59 -2.78 13.81 14.73
N MET A 60 -3.46 12.81 14.15
CA MET A 60 -3.60 12.66 12.69
C MET A 60 -4.24 13.90 12.04
N LYS A 61 -5.27 14.50 12.66
CA LYS A 61 -5.88 15.76 12.18
C LYS A 61 -4.99 17.00 12.31
N ILE A 62 -4.02 16.99 13.22
CA ILE A 62 -3.00 18.04 13.34
C ILE A 62 -1.96 17.86 12.22
N VAL A 63 -1.42 16.65 12.04
CA VAL A 63 -0.45 16.33 10.98
C VAL A 63 -1.03 16.58 9.58
N SER A 64 -2.27 16.17 9.32
CA SER A 64 -2.90 16.31 8.00
C SER A 64 -3.14 17.76 7.55
N SER A 65 -3.06 18.74 8.47
CA SER A 65 -3.04 20.16 8.09
C SER A 65 -1.81 20.52 7.22
N GLY A 66 -0.69 19.82 7.40
CA GLY A 66 0.49 19.93 6.56
C GLY A 66 0.26 19.50 5.10
N LYS A 67 -0.65 18.54 4.83
CA LYS A 67 -0.98 18.13 3.45
C LYS A 67 -1.51 19.29 2.61
N GLN A 68 -2.21 20.25 3.22
CA GLN A 68 -2.70 21.45 2.52
C GLN A 68 -1.60 22.52 2.35
N VAL A 69 -0.61 22.56 3.26
CA VAL A 69 0.57 23.43 3.11
C VAL A 69 1.48 22.94 1.98
N VAL A 70 1.60 21.61 1.77
CA VAL A 70 2.36 21.01 0.65
C VAL A 70 1.92 21.59 -0.70
N ASP A 71 0.61 21.69 -0.95
CA ASP A 71 0.10 22.29 -2.20
C ASP A 71 0.51 23.76 -2.37
N VAL A 72 0.47 24.54 -1.29
CA VAL A 72 0.91 25.95 -1.30
C VAL A 72 2.41 26.06 -1.59
N VAL A 73 3.26 25.29 -0.90
CA VAL A 73 4.71 25.42 -1.07
C VAL A 73 5.21 24.84 -2.39
N ARG A 74 4.59 23.78 -2.92
CA ARG A 74 4.88 23.26 -4.27
C ARG A 74 4.54 24.30 -5.34
N ASP A 75 3.36 24.92 -5.27
CA ASP A 75 2.93 25.95 -6.21
C ASP A 75 3.88 27.18 -6.18
N ILE A 76 4.35 27.57 -4.99
CA ILE A 76 5.37 28.62 -4.80
C ILE A 76 6.72 28.21 -5.40
N SER A 77 7.15 26.96 -5.20
CA SER A 77 8.41 26.45 -5.75
C SER A 77 8.41 26.46 -7.28
N VAL A 78 7.27 26.17 -7.91
CA VAL A 78 7.07 26.27 -9.37
C VAL A 78 7.13 27.73 -9.85
N VAL A 79 6.43 28.66 -9.19
CA VAL A 79 6.37 30.08 -9.62
C VAL A 79 7.72 30.80 -9.44
N TYR A 80 8.42 30.55 -8.32
CA TYR A 80 9.65 31.29 -7.97
C TYR A 80 10.95 30.53 -8.22
N GLN A 81 10.87 29.24 -8.59
CA GLN A 81 12.01 28.36 -8.88
C GLN A 81 13.02 28.30 -7.71
N VAL A 82 12.54 28.08 -6.50
CA VAL A 82 13.35 28.20 -5.27
C VAL A 82 13.05 27.05 -4.30
N GLY A 83 14.11 26.50 -3.68
CA GLY A 83 14.03 25.51 -2.60
C GLY A 83 13.35 24.18 -2.95
N GLN A 84 13.41 23.74 -4.21
CA GLN A 84 12.74 22.53 -4.72
C GLN A 84 13.02 21.29 -3.86
N ASP A 85 14.29 21.04 -3.50
CA ASP A 85 14.67 19.86 -2.71
C ASP A 85 14.09 19.90 -1.29
N SER A 86 14.23 21.03 -0.58
CA SER A 86 13.70 21.19 0.78
C SER A 86 12.16 21.14 0.82
N ILE A 87 11.48 21.55 -0.25
CA ILE A 87 10.02 21.47 -0.41
C ILE A 87 9.56 20.05 -0.75
N THR A 88 10.32 19.31 -1.58
CA THR A 88 10.09 17.88 -1.84
C THR A 88 10.35 17.06 -0.57
N TYR A 89 11.38 17.39 0.20
CA TYR A 89 11.68 16.77 1.49
C TYR A 89 10.56 16.99 2.50
N TYR A 90 10.08 18.23 2.66
CA TYR A 90 8.90 18.54 3.49
C TYR A 90 7.65 17.74 3.06
N SER A 91 7.42 17.64 1.75
CA SER A 91 6.31 16.85 1.19
C SER A 91 6.43 15.36 1.55
N SER A 92 7.64 14.82 1.51
CA SER A 92 7.96 13.43 1.86
C SER A 92 7.79 13.17 3.36
N PHE A 93 8.23 14.11 4.21
CA PHE A 93 8.03 14.07 5.66
C PHE A 93 6.53 14.04 6.00
N ILE A 94 5.74 14.94 5.42
CA ILE A 94 4.30 15.03 5.65
C ILE A 94 3.57 13.78 5.11
N LYS A 95 4.01 13.17 4.01
CA LYS A 95 3.53 11.86 3.57
C LYS A 95 3.78 10.79 4.65
N LEU A 96 5.05 10.59 5.03
CA LEU A 96 5.45 9.56 6.00
C LEU A 96 4.74 9.68 7.35
N GLU A 97 4.69 10.88 7.96
CA GLU A 97 3.99 11.07 9.25
C GLU A 97 2.46 11.02 9.15
N SER A 98 1.87 11.23 7.97
CA SER A 98 0.42 11.11 7.79
C SER A 98 -0.05 9.69 7.50
N ASP A 99 0.80 8.90 6.84
CA ASP A 99 0.45 7.57 6.35
C ASP A 99 0.94 6.47 7.34
N ARG A 100 1.61 6.90 8.43
CA ARG A 100 2.03 6.10 9.59
C ARG A 100 0.84 5.42 10.29
N ARG A 101 0.98 4.13 10.60
CA ARG A 101 -0.04 3.31 11.28
C ARG A 101 0.17 3.13 12.79
N ASP A 102 1.25 3.67 13.36
CA ASP A 102 1.52 3.67 14.80
C ASP A 102 0.51 4.48 15.62
N ASP A 103 0.42 4.19 16.93
CA ASP A 103 -0.25 5.06 17.90
C ASP A 103 0.32 6.49 17.83
N SER A 104 -0.56 7.44 17.53
CA SER A 104 -0.14 8.73 17.00
C SER A 104 0.24 9.69 18.12
N ASN A 105 1.48 10.19 18.07
CA ASN A 105 2.07 10.96 19.15
C ASN A 105 1.67 12.45 19.05
N GLN A 106 0.90 12.93 20.04
CA GLN A 106 0.42 14.31 20.06
C GLN A 106 1.54 15.35 20.18
N GLN A 107 2.65 15.03 20.84
CA GLN A 107 3.77 15.95 21.00
C GLN A 107 4.55 16.12 19.68
N ILE A 108 4.77 15.03 18.95
CA ILE A 108 5.35 15.04 17.60
C ILE A 108 4.42 15.79 16.65
N ALA A 109 3.11 15.51 16.66
CA ALA A 109 2.14 16.20 15.82
C ALA A 109 2.13 17.73 16.02
N VAL A 110 2.30 18.23 17.26
CA VAL A 110 2.39 19.67 17.54
C VAL A 110 3.66 20.30 16.94
N VAL A 111 4.78 19.57 16.90
CA VAL A 111 6.02 20.04 16.25
C VAL A 111 5.92 19.95 14.72
N THR A 112 5.31 18.89 14.18
CA THR A 112 4.95 18.78 12.75
C THR A 112 4.02 19.93 12.30
N TYR A 113 3.12 20.38 13.18
CA TYR A 113 2.35 21.61 12.97
C TYR A 113 3.24 22.85 12.98
N ALA A 114 4.13 23.03 13.97
CA ALA A 114 5.05 24.17 14.00
C ALA A 114 5.87 24.29 12.71
N MET A 115 6.51 23.19 12.31
CA MET A 115 7.22 23.00 11.04
C MET A 115 6.37 23.39 9.83
N SER A 116 5.10 22.94 9.78
CA SER A 116 4.16 23.30 8.71
C SER A 116 3.77 24.78 8.69
N ASN A 117 3.75 25.47 9.84
CA ASN A 117 3.55 26.92 9.85
C ASN A 117 4.77 27.66 9.32
N VAL A 118 6.00 27.19 9.62
CA VAL A 118 7.24 27.78 9.04
C VAL A 118 7.20 27.68 7.51
N MET A 119 6.92 26.49 6.98
CA MET A 119 6.81 26.29 5.53
C MET A 119 5.68 27.12 4.91
N PHE A 120 4.57 27.32 5.62
CA PHE A 120 3.48 28.18 5.17
C PHE A 120 3.85 29.68 5.12
N GLU A 121 4.85 30.18 5.87
CA GLU A 121 5.30 31.58 5.76
C GLU A 121 5.75 31.94 4.33
N LEU A 122 6.18 30.95 3.52
CA LEU A 122 6.50 31.13 2.10
C LEU A 122 5.38 31.78 1.28
N HIS A 123 4.10 31.69 1.70
CA HIS A 123 2.98 32.34 1.01
C HIS A 123 3.14 33.87 0.90
N HIS A 124 4.00 34.48 1.74
CA HIS A 124 4.38 35.88 1.65
C HIS A 124 5.24 36.24 0.42
N LEU A 125 5.64 35.27 -0.41
CA LEU A 125 6.21 35.49 -1.74
C LEU A 125 5.16 35.89 -2.80
N VAL A 126 3.89 35.51 -2.63
CA VAL A 126 2.83 35.71 -3.64
C VAL A 126 2.68 37.16 -4.16
N PRO A 127 2.85 38.23 -3.36
CA PRO A 127 2.76 39.61 -3.83
C PRO A 127 3.93 40.11 -4.70
N TYR A 128 5.02 39.35 -4.86
CA TYR A 128 6.22 39.79 -5.58
C TYR A 128 6.27 39.18 -6.99
N ASP A 129 6.46 39.99 -8.03
CA ASP A 129 6.46 39.47 -9.41
C ASP A 129 7.63 38.54 -9.72
N PHE A 130 8.81 38.82 -9.17
CA PHE A 130 10.01 37.99 -9.31
C PHE A 130 10.87 38.09 -8.04
N LEU A 131 11.64 37.03 -7.77
CA LEU A 131 12.62 37.01 -6.68
C LEU A 131 14.01 37.33 -7.25
N ARG A 132 14.65 38.37 -6.71
CA ARG A 132 16.04 38.73 -7.06
C ARG A 132 17.01 37.66 -6.55
N ASP A 133 18.14 37.51 -7.23
CA ASP A 133 19.15 36.49 -6.91
C ASP A 133 19.70 36.64 -5.47
N ASP A 134 19.93 37.86 -5.00
CA ASP A 134 20.38 38.12 -3.62
C ASP A 134 19.36 37.70 -2.54
N LEU A 135 18.08 37.67 -2.90
CA LEU A 135 16.99 37.20 -2.03
C LEU A 135 16.71 35.70 -2.23
N ARG A 136 16.99 35.15 -3.42
CA ARG A 136 16.95 33.72 -3.73
C ARG A 136 17.98 32.96 -2.91
N ASP A 137 19.26 33.34 -3.01
CA ASP A 137 20.36 32.69 -2.29
C ASP A 137 20.11 32.65 -0.77
N HIS A 138 19.57 33.75 -0.21
CA HIS A 138 19.22 33.83 1.20
C HIS A 138 18.01 32.95 1.56
N LEU A 139 17.00 32.89 0.69
CA LEU A 139 15.82 32.04 0.90
C LEU A 139 16.17 30.55 0.80
N GLU A 140 17.05 30.16 -0.13
CA GLU A 140 17.56 28.79 -0.24
C GLU A 140 18.39 28.41 0.98
N TYR A 141 19.21 29.32 1.52
CA TYR A 141 19.90 29.11 2.79
C TYR A 141 18.94 28.90 3.97
N LEU A 142 17.86 29.68 4.07
CA LEU A 142 16.82 29.50 5.10
C LEU A 142 16.07 28.16 4.93
N LEU A 143 15.69 27.80 3.70
CA LEU A 143 15.01 26.54 3.40
C LEU A 143 15.91 25.32 3.64
N LYS A 144 17.21 25.44 3.36
CA LYS A 144 18.18 24.38 3.62
C LYS A 144 18.43 24.19 5.12
N ARG A 145 18.58 25.28 5.90
CA ARG A 145 18.61 25.21 7.37
C ARG A 145 17.36 24.56 7.96
N MET A 146 16.19 24.87 7.40
CA MET A 146 14.91 24.29 7.78
C MET A 146 14.86 22.78 7.47
N GLU A 147 15.32 22.36 6.28
CA GLU A 147 15.46 20.95 5.89
C GLU A 147 16.34 20.14 6.84
N ASP A 148 17.46 20.70 7.28
CA ASP A 148 18.39 19.99 8.16
C ASP A 148 17.81 19.79 9.58
N SER A 149 17.07 20.76 10.15
CA SER A 149 16.28 20.52 11.38
C SER A 149 15.12 19.52 11.16
N MET A 150 14.51 19.47 9.96
CA MET A 150 13.48 18.46 9.66
C MET A 150 14.07 17.03 9.63
N LYS A 151 15.35 16.86 9.22
CA LYS A 151 16.06 15.57 9.27
C LYS A 151 16.30 15.10 10.71
N GLU A 152 16.86 15.96 11.56
CA GLU A 152 17.10 15.62 12.97
C GLU A 152 15.78 15.35 13.73
N PHE A 153 14.73 16.13 13.46
CA PHE A 153 13.41 15.92 14.05
C PHE A 153 12.75 14.61 13.59
N GLY A 154 12.94 14.19 12.33
CA GLY A 154 12.40 12.95 11.80
C GLY A 154 13.09 11.68 12.33
N ALA A 155 14.41 11.73 12.51
CA ALA A 155 15.13 10.68 13.24
C ALA A 155 14.61 10.52 14.68
N TYR A 156 14.35 11.65 15.36
CA TYR A 156 13.73 11.67 16.68
C TYR A 156 12.28 11.13 16.67
N SER A 157 11.46 11.48 15.67
CA SER A 157 10.07 10.99 15.59
C SER A 157 10.04 9.47 15.43
N GLN A 158 10.81 8.91 14.48
CA GLN A 158 10.88 7.47 14.22
C GLN A 158 11.33 6.69 15.48
N MET A 159 12.37 7.15 16.18
CA MET A 159 12.81 6.55 17.45
C MET A 159 11.69 6.53 18.51
N CYS A 160 10.93 7.62 18.63
CA CYS A 160 9.83 7.71 19.60
C CYS A 160 8.65 6.79 19.25
N TYR A 161 8.30 6.62 17.96
CA TYR A 161 7.27 5.66 17.56
C TYR A 161 7.73 4.20 17.72
N LYS A 162 9.00 3.91 17.45
CA LYS A 162 9.59 2.56 17.56
C LYS A 162 9.60 2.01 18.99
N HIS A 163 9.97 2.83 19.97
CA HIS A 163 10.13 2.38 21.37
C HIS A 163 9.01 2.83 22.33
N LYS A 164 7.96 3.46 21.80
CA LYS A 164 6.62 3.65 22.40
C LYS A 164 6.65 4.16 23.86
N SER A 165 5.71 3.70 24.69
CA SER A 165 5.47 4.27 26.02
C SER A 165 6.64 4.01 26.97
N MET A 166 7.29 2.85 26.86
CA MET A 166 8.46 2.52 27.68
C MET A 166 9.57 3.56 27.55
N LEU A 167 9.98 3.93 26.33
CA LEU A 167 11.00 4.97 26.13
C LEU A 167 10.50 6.34 26.61
N ALA A 168 9.24 6.68 26.27
CA ALA A 168 8.62 7.95 26.64
C ALA A 168 8.61 8.19 28.17
N VAL A 169 8.32 7.15 28.97
CA VAL A 169 8.29 7.23 30.43
C VAL A 169 9.70 7.11 31.03
N MET A 170 10.52 6.14 30.59
CA MET A 170 11.84 5.89 31.19
C MET A 170 12.85 7.01 30.89
N ARG A 171 12.78 7.64 29.71
CA ARG A 171 13.69 8.72 29.28
C ARG A 171 13.01 10.09 29.19
N ALA A 172 11.85 10.25 29.83
CA ALA A 172 11.02 11.46 29.78
C ALA A 172 11.80 12.78 29.86
N ASN A 173 12.74 12.92 30.82
CA ASN A 173 13.52 14.16 30.99
C ASN A 173 14.42 14.49 29.79
N GLN A 174 15.04 13.48 29.15
CA GLN A 174 15.92 13.68 28.01
C GLN A 174 15.12 13.97 26.74
N LEU A 175 14.04 13.21 26.53
CA LEU A 175 13.10 13.40 25.41
C LEU A 175 12.43 14.78 25.46
N LYS A 176 11.99 15.22 26.64
CA LYS A 176 11.48 16.59 26.87
C LYS A 176 12.50 17.66 26.46
N GLY A 177 13.78 17.47 26.78
CA GLY A 177 14.86 18.38 26.40
C GLY A 177 15.02 18.49 24.87
N ARG A 178 15.11 17.35 24.17
CA ARG A 178 15.23 17.33 22.69
C ARG A 178 13.96 17.86 21.99
N LEU A 179 12.78 17.49 22.47
CA LEU A 179 11.51 17.99 21.93
C LEU A 179 11.37 19.52 22.07
N GLN A 180 11.80 20.08 23.21
CA GLN A 180 11.85 21.53 23.41
C GLN A 180 12.89 22.20 22.49
N GLN A 181 14.06 21.58 22.30
CA GLN A 181 15.07 22.05 21.35
C GLN A 181 14.51 22.17 19.92
N PHE A 182 13.87 21.12 19.39
CA PHE A 182 13.28 21.16 18.04
C PHE A 182 12.20 22.23 17.91
N TRP A 183 11.36 22.43 18.92
CA TRP A 183 10.38 23.51 18.90
C TRP A 183 11.05 24.88 18.84
N ASP A 184 12.08 25.12 19.66
CA ASP A 184 12.78 26.41 19.69
C ASP A 184 13.56 26.65 18.37
N GLU A 185 14.10 25.61 17.73
CA GLU A 185 14.66 25.67 16.39
C GLU A 185 13.63 26.03 15.31
N PHE A 186 12.45 25.39 15.30
CA PHE A 186 11.38 25.77 14.36
C PHE A 186 10.85 27.18 14.61
N MET A 187 10.90 27.69 15.85
CA MET A 187 10.63 29.11 16.13
C MET A 187 11.76 30.03 15.63
N GLU A 188 13.03 29.61 15.68
CA GLU A 188 14.15 30.35 15.06
C GLU A 188 14.02 30.41 13.53
N HIS A 189 13.75 29.27 12.87
CA HIS A 189 13.51 29.23 11.43
C HIS A 189 12.36 30.18 11.05
N ARG A 190 11.24 30.13 11.78
CA ARG A 190 10.12 31.07 11.60
C ARG A 190 10.53 32.53 11.79
N GLN A 191 11.46 32.82 12.71
CA GLN A 191 12.03 34.16 12.87
C GLN A 191 12.89 34.56 11.66
N GLY A 192 13.66 33.64 11.09
CA GLY A 192 14.37 33.85 9.82
C GLY A 192 13.44 34.23 8.67
N PHE A 193 12.41 33.43 8.40
CA PHE A 193 11.43 33.72 7.34
C PHE A 193 10.66 35.03 7.59
N THR A 194 10.17 35.29 8.81
CA THR A 194 9.45 36.54 9.09
C THR A 194 10.35 37.79 9.01
N GLN A 195 11.63 37.68 9.38
CA GLN A 195 12.62 38.75 9.16
C GLN A 195 12.90 38.97 7.67
N PHE A 196 13.07 37.90 6.89
CA PHE A 196 13.28 37.96 5.44
C PHE A 196 12.12 38.64 4.70
N PHE A 197 10.87 38.34 5.08
CA PHE A 197 9.69 39.00 4.51
C PHE A 197 9.41 40.40 5.09
N GLY A 198 10.15 40.84 6.12
CA GLY A 198 9.92 42.12 6.79
C GLY A 198 8.63 42.18 7.62
N ILE A 199 8.11 41.04 8.06
CA ILE A 199 6.80 40.89 8.71
C ILE A 199 6.97 40.84 10.23
N GLN A 200 6.05 41.49 10.96
CA GLN A 200 6.04 41.43 12.42
C GLN A 200 5.65 40.04 12.92
N MET A 201 6.63 39.29 13.45
CA MET A 201 6.42 38.03 14.15
C MET A 201 5.33 38.16 15.22
N THR A 202 4.26 37.39 15.07
CA THR A 202 3.26 37.16 16.12
C THR A 202 3.76 36.07 17.06
N ALA A 203 3.70 36.33 18.37
CA ALA A 203 4.07 35.35 19.38
C ALA A 203 3.28 34.04 19.18
N PRO A 204 3.91 32.86 19.33
CA PRO A 204 3.22 31.59 19.13
C PRO A 204 2.06 31.46 20.11
N ALA A 205 0.85 31.22 19.58
CA ALA A 205 -0.35 31.02 20.39
C ALA A 205 -0.29 29.71 21.22
N VAL A 206 0.67 28.84 20.92
CA VAL A 206 0.91 27.55 21.59
C VAL A 206 1.95 27.73 22.69
N ASP A 207 1.49 27.83 23.94
CA ASP A 207 2.27 27.47 25.14
C ASP A 207 2.72 25.99 25.06
N PHE A 208 3.86 25.76 24.41
CA PHE A 208 4.40 24.43 24.12
C PHE A 208 4.89 23.69 25.37
N ARG A 209 5.21 24.40 26.47
CA ARG A 209 5.68 23.77 27.71
C ARG A 209 4.66 22.77 28.26
N LYS A 210 3.36 23.08 28.14
CA LYS A 210 2.26 22.16 28.50
C LYS A 210 2.18 20.90 27.63
N ILE A 211 2.70 20.95 26.40
CA ILE A 211 2.79 19.80 25.49
C ILE A 211 4.02 18.96 25.83
N VAL A 212 5.18 19.60 25.98
CA VAL A 212 6.42 18.96 26.45
C VAL A 212 6.19 18.25 27.78
N ASP A 213 5.46 18.87 28.71
CA ASP A 213 5.26 18.27 30.03
C ASP A 213 4.46 16.96 30.04
N GLN A 214 3.70 16.68 28.97
CA GLN A 214 2.93 15.45 28.79
C GLN A 214 3.79 14.25 28.30
N VAL A 215 5.04 14.45 27.86
CA VAL A 215 5.92 13.33 27.46
C VAL A 215 6.11 12.35 28.63
N GLY A 216 5.83 11.07 28.39
CA GLY A 216 5.82 10.02 29.41
C GLY A 216 4.62 10.09 30.38
N GLN A 217 3.59 10.87 30.06
CA GLN A 217 2.38 11.10 30.85
C GLN A 217 1.15 11.41 29.98
N SER A 218 1.11 11.02 28.71
CA SER A 218 -0.04 11.28 27.82
C SER A 218 -1.21 10.37 28.20
N THR A 219 -0.94 9.07 28.35
CA THR A 219 -1.97 8.05 28.65
C THR A 219 -2.14 7.81 30.16
N PRO A 220 -3.28 7.23 30.60
CA PRO A 220 -3.46 6.78 31.97
C PRO A 220 -2.46 5.69 32.39
N ARG A 221 -1.99 4.86 31.45
CA ARG A 221 -0.97 3.83 31.72
C ARG A 221 0.40 4.46 31.96
N GLU A 222 0.80 5.41 31.12
CA GLU A 222 2.05 6.17 31.29
C GLU A 222 2.10 6.92 32.63
N LYS A 223 1.02 7.61 33.02
CA LYS A 223 0.95 8.30 34.32
C LYS A 223 1.18 7.33 35.49
N LYS A 224 0.53 6.16 35.45
CA LYS A 224 0.68 5.09 36.44
C LYS A 224 2.11 4.50 36.45
N ALA A 225 2.75 4.39 35.27
CA ALA A 225 4.14 3.95 35.15
C ALA A 225 5.12 5.00 35.72
N ALA A 226 4.94 6.28 35.40
CA ALA A 226 5.75 7.37 35.92
C ALA A 226 5.65 7.49 37.46
N GLU A 227 4.45 7.34 38.03
CA GLU A 227 4.25 7.25 39.48
C GLU A 227 4.96 6.04 40.10
N TYR A 228 4.88 4.86 39.46
CA TYR A 228 5.57 3.65 39.91
C TYR A 228 7.09 3.83 39.88
N ILE A 229 7.66 4.39 38.82
CA ILE A 229 9.11 4.64 38.70
C ILE A 229 9.57 5.65 39.76
N LYS A 230 8.84 6.75 39.95
CA LYS A 230 9.11 7.74 40.99
C LYS A 230 9.07 7.12 42.40
N LYS A 231 8.12 6.21 42.66
CA LYS A 231 8.00 5.50 43.94
C LYS A 231 9.14 4.50 44.19
N ASN A 232 9.67 3.87 43.15
CA ASN A 232 10.72 2.85 43.26
C ASN A 232 12.16 3.39 43.12
N GLY A 233 12.33 4.72 43.09
CA GLY A 233 13.65 5.36 43.18
C GLY A 233 14.19 5.97 41.89
N GLY A 234 13.35 6.17 40.87
CA GLY A 234 13.73 6.83 39.62
C GLY A 234 14.07 5.85 38.48
N PRO A 235 14.19 6.37 37.24
CA PRO A 235 14.34 5.53 36.04
C PRO A 235 15.62 4.69 36.10
N ASP A 236 16.75 5.25 36.52
CA ASP A 236 18.04 4.56 36.59
C ASP A 236 17.97 3.30 37.46
N ARG A 237 17.27 3.37 38.60
CA ARG A 237 17.09 2.22 39.50
C ARG A 237 16.12 1.18 38.93
N VAL A 238 15.08 1.61 38.23
CA VAL A 238 14.12 0.70 37.58
C VAL A 238 14.77 -0.02 36.39
N MET A 239 15.59 0.69 35.62
CA MET A 239 16.32 0.18 34.46
C MET A 239 17.33 -0.93 34.84
N ASN A 240 18.03 -0.74 35.97
CA ASN A 240 19.00 -1.70 36.49
C ASN A 240 18.41 -2.86 37.33
N ASP A 241 17.08 -2.89 37.57
CA ASP A 241 16.39 -4.00 38.25
C ASP A 241 15.34 -4.61 37.31
N PRO A 242 15.63 -5.77 36.68
CA PRO A 242 14.71 -6.40 35.73
C PRO A 242 13.28 -6.56 36.26
N LYS A 243 13.10 -6.82 37.56
CA LYS A 243 11.75 -7.02 38.14
C LYS A 243 10.95 -5.72 38.22
N LEU A 244 11.63 -4.58 38.43
CA LEU A 244 10.98 -3.28 38.38
C LEU A 244 10.66 -2.88 36.93
N LEU A 245 11.54 -3.19 35.98
CA LEU A 245 11.35 -2.92 34.56
C LEU A 245 10.20 -3.74 33.98
N ASP A 246 10.17 -5.06 34.23
CA ASP A 246 9.08 -5.96 33.84
C ASP A 246 7.72 -5.50 34.41
N GLN A 247 7.71 -4.96 35.64
CA GLN A 247 6.51 -4.41 36.25
C GLN A 247 6.07 -3.07 35.63
N VAL A 248 6.99 -2.25 35.12
CA VAL A 248 6.65 -1.06 34.29
C VAL A 248 6.05 -1.50 32.96
N ALA A 249 6.65 -2.48 32.28
CA ALA A 249 6.13 -3.03 31.03
C ALA A 249 4.69 -3.55 31.19
N LYS A 250 4.43 -4.31 32.27
CA LYS A 250 3.09 -4.78 32.64
C LYS A 250 2.09 -3.67 33.03
N ILE A 251 2.56 -2.48 33.44
CA ILE A 251 1.67 -1.31 33.65
C ILE A 251 1.30 -0.64 32.32
N LEU A 252 2.24 -0.62 31.37
CA LEU A 252 2.05 -0.07 30.02
C LEU A 252 1.26 -1.03 29.10
N GLY A 253 1.30 -2.33 29.38
CA GLY A 253 0.79 -3.38 28.48
C GLY A 253 1.76 -3.70 27.34
N GLU A 254 3.04 -3.42 27.54
CA GLU A 254 4.12 -3.65 26.58
C GLU A 254 4.95 -4.88 27.03
N LYS A 255 5.63 -5.56 26.11
CA LYS A 255 6.59 -6.64 26.40
C LYS A 255 8.02 -6.08 26.27
N ILE A 256 8.93 -6.45 27.18
CA ILE A 256 10.36 -6.12 27.03
C ILE A 256 11.00 -7.21 26.17
N ASN A 257 11.41 -6.83 24.97
CA ASN A 257 12.30 -7.60 24.12
C ASN A 257 13.76 -7.11 24.31
N GLY A 258 14.72 -7.83 23.73
CA GLY A 258 16.14 -7.48 23.73
C GLY A 258 16.39 -6.11 23.11
N GLN A 259 15.77 -5.82 21.95
CA GLN A 259 15.91 -4.51 21.29
C GLN A 259 15.54 -3.32 22.20
N LEU A 260 14.38 -3.38 22.86
CA LEU A 260 13.91 -2.34 23.77
C LEU A 260 14.80 -2.26 25.03
N ARG A 261 15.27 -3.40 25.54
CA ARG A 261 16.24 -3.42 26.66
C ARG A 261 17.55 -2.74 26.27
N ASN A 262 18.06 -2.96 25.05
CA ASN A 262 19.31 -2.36 24.57
C ASN A 262 19.15 -0.85 24.33
N ALA A 263 18.08 -0.43 23.63
CA ALA A 263 17.74 0.99 23.42
C ALA A 263 17.53 1.76 24.74
N LEU A 264 17.04 1.10 25.80
CA LEU A 264 16.93 1.69 27.13
C LEU A 264 18.28 1.92 27.82
N HIS A 265 19.36 1.22 27.44
CA HIS A 265 20.69 1.34 28.08
C HIS A 265 21.72 2.13 27.25
N GLN A 266 21.62 2.13 25.91
CA GLN A 266 22.46 2.89 24.96
C GLN A 266 22.36 4.42 25.17
N ASP A 267 23.37 5.25 24.82
CA ASP A 267 23.17 6.71 24.94
C ASP A 267 22.05 7.21 24.01
N LEU A 268 21.34 8.27 24.40
CA LEU A 268 20.26 8.82 23.57
C LEU A 268 20.80 9.41 22.25
N SER A 269 22.03 9.90 22.22
CA SER A 269 22.66 10.45 21.02
C SER A 269 23.05 9.34 20.04
N GLU A 270 23.57 8.22 20.56
CA GLU A 270 23.86 7.01 19.78
C GLU A 270 22.57 6.40 19.20
N LEU A 271 21.53 6.25 20.05
CA LEU A 271 20.22 5.74 19.63
C LEU A 271 19.54 6.63 18.57
N LEU A 272 19.77 7.94 18.60
CA LEU A 272 19.28 8.86 17.56
C LEU A 272 20.03 8.70 16.24
N GLU A 273 21.35 8.58 16.26
CA GLU A 273 22.16 8.41 15.03
C GLU A 273 21.93 7.03 14.37
N ASP A 274 21.71 5.98 15.17
CA ASP A 274 21.33 4.65 14.66
C ASP A 274 19.96 4.66 13.95
N ASN A 275 18.95 5.29 14.56
CA ASN A 275 17.61 5.40 13.95
C ASN A 275 17.58 6.39 12.77
N LYS A 276 18.46 7.41 12.76
CA LYS A 276 18.58 8.39 11.67
C LYS A 276 18.90 7.72 10.34
N ARG A 277 19.82 6.76 10.28
CA ARG A 277 20.14 6.03 9.03
C ARG A 277 18.93 5.29 8.46
N ALA A 278 18.10 4.67 9.32
CA ALA A 278 16.87 4.00 8.89
C ALA A 278 15.79 5.00 8.42
N PHE A 279 15.72 6.18 9.05
CA PHE A 279 14.83 7.27 8.65
C PHE A 279 15.26 7.92 7.33
N GLU A 280 16.56 8.22 7.15
CA GLU A 280 17.14 8.79 5.92
C GLU A 280 16.82 7.91 4.70
N PHE A 281 17.03 6.59 4.79
CA PHE A 281 16.67 5.64 3.73
C PHE A 281 15.18 5.73 3.32
N LYS A 282 14.27 5.91 4.28
CA LYS A 282 12.81 6.02 4.04
C LYS A 282 12.44 7.34 3.39
N ILE A 283 12.98 8.45 3.88
CA ILE A 283 12.61 9.77 3.37
C ILE A 283 13.31 10.11 2.05
N ASP A 284 14.49 9.57 1.77
CA ASP A 284 15.12 9.66 0.45
C ASP A 284 14.33 8.85 -0.59
N GLY A 285 13.88 7.64 -0.24
CA GLY A 285 13.01 6.83 -1.10
C GLY A 285 11.64 7.48 -1.36
N ALA A 286 11.00 8.04 -0.32
CA ALA A 286 9.78 8.83 -0.47
C ALA A 286 10.00 10.12 -1.30
N THR A 287 11.15 10.78 -1.15
CA THR A 287 11.56 11.94 -1.95
C THR A 287 11.70 11.55 -3.41
N GLN A 288 12.29 10.39 -3.71
CA GLN A 288 12.42 9.91 -5.08
C GLN A 288 11.05 9.58 -5.69
N GLN A 289 10.17 8.85 -4.98
CA GLN A 289 8.79 8.61 -5.44
C GLN A 289 8.05 9.92 -5.80
N ILE A 290 8.21 10.97 -5.00
CA ILE A 290 7.58 12.28 -5.27
C ILE A 290 8.23 12.97 -6.47
N ARG A 291 9.56 12.91 -6.63
CA ARG A 291 10.24 13.43 -7.84
C ARG A 291 9.77 12.72 -9.10
N ASP A 292 9.71 11.39 -9.09
CA ASP A 292 9.30 10.57 -10.22
C ASP A 292 7.84 10.89 -10.62
N ALA A 293 6.94 10.97 -9.63
CA ALA A 293 5.54 11.35 -9.85
C ALA A 293 5.37 12.80 -10.36
N LEU A 294 6.22 13.74 -9.91
CA LEU A 294 6.23 15.12 -10.41
C LEU A 294 6.74 15.18 -11.86
N GLN A 295 7.77 14.42 -12.22
CA GLN A 295 8.27 14.34 -13.59
C GLN A 295 7.23 13.70 -14.52
N LEU A 296 6.64 12.56 -14.11
CA LEU A 296 5.51 11.92 -14.79
C LEU A 296 4.35 12.89 -15.03
N SER A 297 3.99 13.70 -14.02
CA SER A 297 2.94 14.70 -14.12
C SER A 297 3.28 15.83 -15.11
N GLN A 298 4.53 16.32 -15.10
CA GLN A 298 4.99 17.35 -16.06
C GLN A 298 4.98 16.82 -17.50
N ASP A 299 5.53 15.64 -17.74
CA ASP A 299 5.48 14.95 -19.03
C ASP A 299 4.02 14.75 -19.51
N ALA A 300 3.15 14.25 -18.64
CA ALA A 300 1.76 13.97 -18.96
C ALA A 300 0.93 15.24 -19.25
N ILE A 301 1.24 16.37 -18.60
CA ILE A 301 0.58 17.65 -18.87
C ILE A 301 1.06 18.23 -20.20
N LEU A 302 2.36 18.20 -20.48
CA LEU A 302 2.92 18.72 -21.74
C LEU A 302 2.41 17.94 -22.96
N ARG A 303 2.28 16.61 -22.85
CA ARG A 303 1.87 15.74 -23.97
C ARG A 303 0.35 15.66 -24.20
N ARG A 304 -0.47 16.08 -23.23
CA ARG A 304 -1.95 16.09 -23.34
C ARG A 304 -2.53 17.19 -24.24
N LEU A 305 -1.70 18.11 -24.72
CA LEU A 305 -2.17 19.32 -25.40
C LEU A 305 -2.58 19.11 -26.86
N ASP A 306 -1.91 18.23 -27.63
CA ASP A 306 -2.00 18.28 -29.10
C ASP A 306 -2.63 17.07 -29.83
N ASP A 307 -2.49 15.81 -29.38
CA ASP A 307 -2.87 14.65 -30.25
C ASP A 307 -3.66 13.48 -29.59
N GLY A 308 -3.83 13.45 -28.25
CA GLY A 308 -4.74 12.51 -27.55
C GLY A 308 -4.08 11.51 -26.59
N PRO A 309 -4.83 10.49 -26.08
CA PRO A 309 -4.37 9.66 -24.96
C PRO A 309 -3.09 8.86 -25.22
N HIS A 310 -2.82 8.47 -26.46
CA HIS A 310 -1.60 7.75 -26.84
C HIS A 310 -0.34 8.62 -26.70
N GLU A 311 -0.42 9.95 -26.74
CA GLU A 311 0.74 10.84 -26.52
C GLU A 311 1.28 10.77 -25.08
N LEU A 312 0.50 10.23 -24.14
CA LEU A 312 0.96 9.91 -22.78
C LEU A 312 1.86 8.67 -22.72
N ILE A 313 1.81 7.78 -23.72
CA ILE A 313 2.66 6.60 -23.76
C ILE A 313 4.08 7.01 -24.15
N LYS A 314 5.07 6.49 -23.41
CA LYS A 314 6.49 6.88 -23.54
C LYS A 314 7.30 6.04 -24.53
N ASP A 315 6.95 4.78 -24.74
CA ASP A 315 7.62 3.89 -25.69
C ASP A 315 6.94 3.98 -27.06
N GLU A 316 7.67 4.36 -28.10
CA GLU A 316 7.12 4.73 -29.42
C GLU A 316 6.37 3.58 -30.12
N ASP A 317 6.78 2.32 -29.90
CA ASP A 317 6.07 1.18 -30.49
C ASP A 317 4.74 0.90 -29.76
N ILE A 318 4.73 0.96 -28.41
CA ILE A 318 3.49 0.85 -27.62
C ILE A 318 2.56 2.05 -27.89
N LYS A 319 3.13 3.26 -28.05
CA LYS A 319 2.40 4.47 -28.42
C LYS A 319 1.71 4.31 -29.76
N LYS A 320 2.40 3.70 -30.75
CA LYS A 320 1.77 3.38 -32.04
C LYS A 320 0.65 2.36 -31.88
N ILE A 321 0.82 1.28 -31.12
CA ILE A 321 -0.26 0.32 -30.82
C ILE A 321 -1.48 1.04 -30.23
N TRP A 322 -1.27 1.93 -29.25
CA TRP A 322 -2.35 2.69 -28.63
C TRP A 322 -3.00 3.69 -29.60
N LYS A 323 -2.23 4.29 -30.52
CA LYS A 323 -2.70 5.24 -31.53
C LYS A 323 -3.52 4.58 -32.64
N ASP A 324 -3.04 3.45 -33.16
CA ASP A 324 -3.68 2.69 -34.24
C ASP A 324 -5.04 2.09 -33.78
N ASN A 325 -5.21 1.83 -32.47
CA ASN A 325 -6.46 1.31 -31.88
C ASN A 325 -7.40 2.38 -31.26
N VAL A 326 -7.15 3.69 -31.45
CA VAL A 326 -8.04 4.75 -30.93
C VAL A 326 -9.47 4.64 -31.45
N SER A 327 -9.66 4.11 -32.67
CA SER A 327 -10.98 3.81 -33.25
C SER A 327 -11.79 2.78 -32.45
N GLU A 328 -11.13 1.90 -31.68
CA GLU A 328 -11.76 0.92 -30.80
C GLU A 328 -12.09 1.47 -29.40
N GLN A 329 -12.13 2.80 -29.26
CA GLN A 329 -12.40 3.50 -28.00
C GLN A 329 -11.35 3.31 -26.90
N TRP A 330 -10.10 2.97 -27.26
CA TRP A 330 -8.98 2.99 -26.32
C TRP A 330 -8.76 4.42 -25.80
N ARG A 331 -9.00 4.64 -24.50
CA ARG A 331 -8.90 5.97 -23.86
C ARG A 331 -7.66 6.03 -22.97
N SER A 332 -7.83 6.33 -21.68
CA SER A 332 -6.80 6.23 -20.65
C SER A 332 -6.58 4.80 -20.15
N ASN A 333 -7.43 3.87 -20.58
CA ASN A 333 -7.36 2.44 -20.26
C ASN A 333 -7.93 1.58 -21.40
N VAL A 334 -7.64 0.29 -21.35
CA VAL A 334 -8.00 -0.77 -22.31
C VAL A 334 -8.16 -2.09 -21.55
N LYS A 335 -9.02 -3.01 -22.01
CA LYS A 335 -9.14 -4.35 -21.40
C LYS A 335 -7.85 -5.16 -21.64
N SER A 336 -7.30 -5.78 -20.60
CA SER A 336 -5.97 -6.40 -20.64
C SER A 336 -5.84 -7.47 -21.75
N ARG A 337 -6.91 -8.25 -22.01
CA ARG A 337 -6.97 -9.18 -23.16
C ARG A 337 -6.84 -8.49 -24.52
N ILE A 338 -7.59 -7.40 -24.75
CA ILE A 338 -7.61 -6.67 -26.04
C ILE A 338 -6.26 -5.99 -26.28
N PHE A 339 -5.63 -5.48 -25.21
CA PHE A 339 -4.26 -4.99 -25.28
C PHE A 339 -3.29 -6.10 -25.73
N MET A 340 -3.41 -7.30 -25.16
CA MET A 340 -2.56 -8.45 -25.54
C MET A 340 -2.84 -9.01 -26.94
N ASP A 341 -4.05 -8.86 -27.47
CA ASP A 341 -4.37 -9.13 -28.88
C ASP A 341 -3.60 -8.13 -29.80
N ALA A 342 -3.72 -6.82 -29.56
CA ALA A 342 -3.03 -5.81 -30.39
C ALA A 342 -1.50 -5.81 -30.25
N ILE A 343 -0.96 -6.18 -29.08
CA ILE A 343 0.48 -6.40 -28.85
C ILE A 343 1.01 -7.52 -29.75
N HIS A 344 0.27 -8.63 -29.86
CA HIS A 344 0.62 -9.72 -30.77
C HIS A 344 0.62 -9.25 -32.23
N ASP A 345 -0.49 -8.65 -32.67
CA ASP A 345 -0.71 -8.27 -34.07
C ASP A 345 0.26 -7.18 -34.56
N PHE A 346 0.87 -6.42 -33.64
CA PHE A 346 1.93 -5.46 -33.95
C PHE A 346 3.32 -6.08 -34.02
N TYR A 347 3.72 -6.88 -33.02
CA TYR A 347 5.08 -7.39 -32.91
C TYR A 347 5.33 -8.63 -33.77
N GLU A 348 4.35 -9.52 -33.97
CA GLU A 348 4.55 -10.72 -34.78
C GLU A 348 4.93 -10.38 -36.24
N PRO A 349 4.17 -9.56 -37.00
CA PRO A 349 4.50 -9.30 -38.39
C PRO A 349 5.82 -8.54 -38.53
N ARG A 350 6.12 -7.66 -37.57
CA ARG A 350 7.32 -6.82 -37.57
C ARG A 350 8.60 -7.63 -37.34
N VAL A 351 8.64 -8.51 -36.34
CA VAL A 351 9.79 -9.39 -36.12
C VAL A 351 9.96 -10.34 -37.31
N ARG A 352 8.87 -10.90 -37.85
CA ARG A 352 8.92 -11.76 -39.05
C ARG A 352 9.44 -11.01 -40.29
N GLN A 353 9.06 -9.75 -40.49
CA GLN A 353 9.58 -8.92 -41.57
C GLN A 353 11.08 -8.62 -41.38
N GLN A 354 11.49 -8.25 -40.17
CA GLN A 354 12.89 -7.97 -39.84
C GLN A 354 13.80 -9.19 -40.05
N MET A 355 13.31 -10.41 -39.79
CA MET A 355 14.02 -11.66 -40.13
C MET A 355 14.21 -11.82 -41.66
N GLN A 356 13.18 -11.53 -42.46
CA GLN A 356 13.24 -11.61 -43.93
C GLN A 356 14.18 -10.56 -44.54
N GLU A 357 14.24 -9.36 -43.95
CA GLU A 357 15.09 -8.26 -44.43
C GLU A 357 16.56 -8.39 -43.98
N ALA A 358 16.82 -8.92 -42.78
CA ALA A 358 18.17 -9.05 -42.24
C ALA A 358 18.98 -10.22 -42.83
N GLY A 359 18.31 -11.29 -43.27
CA GLY A 359 18.98 -12.53 -43.74
C GLY A 359 19.68 -13.32 -42.63
N THR A 360 19.43 -12.97 -41.37
CA THR A 360 19.94 -13.62 -40.15
C THR A 360 18.84 -13.66 -39.10
N ASN A 361 18.87 -14.63 -38.20
CA ASN A 361 17.97 -14.71 -37.05
C ASN A 361 17.91 -13.37 -36.29
N HIS A 362 16.70 -12.91 -36.00
CA HIS A 362 16.48 -11.64 -35.30
C HIS A 362 16.72 -11.85 -33.78
N PRO A 363 17.34 -10.91 -33.04
CA PRO A 363 17.60 -11.08 -31.60
C PRO A 363 16.35 -11.30 -30.73
N ASP A 364 15.16 -11.05 -31.28
CA ASP A 364 13.86 -11.27 -30.63
C ASP A 364 13.05 -12.43 -31.25
N GLU A 365 13.60 -13.18 -32.20
CA GLU A 365 12.91 -14.32 -32.84
C GLU A 365 12.42 -15.36 -31.81
N TRP A 366 13.23 -15.64 -30.78
CA TRP A 366 12.90 -16.55 -29.68
C TRP A 366 11.67 -16.11 -28.88
N THR A 367 11.24 -14.85 -28.97
CA THR A 367 10.09 -14.30 -28.22
C THR A 367 8.75 -14.63 -28.86
N LEU A 368 8.71 -14.87 -30.18
CA LEU A 368 7.47 -15.08 -30.94
C LEU A 368 6.57 -16.21 -30.38
N PRO A 369 7.09 -17.39 -30.00
CA PRO A 369 6.25 -18.46 -29.43
C PRO A 369 5.51 -18.07 -28.14
N PHE A 370 5.98 -17.04 -27.43
CA PHE A 370 5.40 -16.53 -26.20
C PHE A 370 4.35 -15.43 -26.44
N LEU A 371 4.56 -14.60 -27.47
CA LEU A 371 3.57 -13.59 -27.89
C LEU A 371 2.37 -14.22 -28.61
N ASN A 372 2.61 -15.27 -29.40
CA ASN A 372 1.61 -15.92 -30.24
C ASN A 372 0.62 -16.80 -29.48
N LYS A 373 1.04 -17.48 -28.40
CA LYS A 373 0.15 -18.42 -27.70
C LYS A 373 -0.67 -17.72 -26.63
N VAL A 374 -2.00 -17.81 -26.76
CA VAL A 374 -2.98 -17.19 -25.84
C VAL A 374 -2.73 -17.57 -24.37
N MET A 375 -2.23 -18.77 -24.09
CA MET A 375 -1.90 -19.28 -22.75
C MET A 375 -0.94 -18.39 -21.94
N TYR A 376 -0.03 -17.66 -22.58
CA TYR A 376 0.92 -16.78 -21.89
C TYR A 376 0.39 -15.37 -21.62
N ARG A 377 -0.69 -14.98 -22.30
CA ARG A 377 -1.23 -13.60 -22.22
C ARG A 377 -1.71 -13.20 -20.81
N PRO A 378 -2.28 -14.09 -19.97
CA PRO A 378 -2.61 -13.75 -18.58
C PRO A 378 -1.38 -13.34 -17.75
N ALA A 379 -0.28 -14.10 -17.81
CA ALA A 379 0.93 -13.78 -17.03
C ALA A 379 1.55 -12.43 -17.44
N ILE A 380 1.47 -12.06 -18.72
CA ILE A 380 1.89 -10.74 -19.21
C ILE A 380 0.89 -9.66 -18.77
N ALA A 381 -0.41 -9.92 -18.84
CA ALA A 381 -1.45 -8.99 -18.40
C ALA A 381 -1.31 -8.66 -16.90
N ASP A 382 -1.23 -9.68 -16.03
CA ASP A 382 -1.06 -9.55 -14.58
C ASP A 382 0.21 -8.79 -14.19
N ALA A 383 1.25 -8.82 -15.02
CA ALA A 383 2.49 -8.07 -14.78
C ALA A 383 2.35 -6.57 -15.05
N ILE A 384 1.37 -6.17 -15.89
CA ILE A 384 1.05 -4.77 -16.19
C ILE A 384 -0.07 -4.29 -15.26
N ASP A 385 -1.19 -5.01 -15.25
CA ASP A 385 -2.41 -4.81 -14.46
C ASP A 385 -2.07 -4.88 -12.96
N SER A 386 -2.08 -3.73 -12.28
CA SER A 386 -1.52 -3.58 -10.94
C SER A 386 -2.54 -3.77 -9.82
N ASP A 387 -3.82 -3.51 -10.11
CA ASP A 387 -4.94 -3.70 -9.19
C ASP A 387 -5.73 -5.00 -9.42
N GLY A 388 -5.44 -5.72 -10.52
CA GLY A 388 -6.10 -6.98 -10.86
C GLY A 388 -7.52 -6.79 -11.39
N SER A 389 -7.79 -5.68 -12.08
CA SER A 389 -9.13 -5.32 -12.58
C SER A 389 -9.46 -5.85 -13.97
N GLY A 390 -8.48 -6.40 -14.71
CA GLY A 390 -8.65 -6.79 -16.11
C GLY A 390 -8.64 -5.60 -17.07
N TYR A 391 -8.13 -4.44 -16.62
CA TYR A 391 -7.89 -3.25 -17.42
C TYR A 391 -6.47 -2.71 -17.20
N ILE A 392 -5.76 -2.45 -18.30
CA ILE A 392 -4.47 -1.77 -18.28
C ILE A 392 -4.71 -0.28 -18.49
N SER A 393 -4.24 0.55 -17.56
CA SER A 393 -4.16 2.00 -17.75
C SER A 393 -2.88 2.43 -18.50
N VAL A 394 -2.90 3.65 -19.03
CA VAL A 394 -1.71 4.34 -19.58
C VAL A 394 -0.58 4.44 -18.55
N GLU A 395 -0.90 4.60 -17.26
CA GLU A 395 0.08 4.79 -16.19
C GLU A 395 0.80 3.48 -15.86
N GLU A 396 0.05 2.39 -15.71
CA GLU A 396 0.58 1.04 -15.54
C GLU A 396 1.38 0.57 -16.75
N CYS A 397 0.88 0.83 -17.96
CA CYS A 397 1.57 0.49 -19.20
C CYS A 397 2.94 1.19 -19.29
N ASN A 398 3.00 2.49 -18.97
CA ASN A 398 4.27 3.22 -18.88
C ASN A 398 5.18 2.64 -17.79
N GLY A 399 4.68 2.47 -16.56
CA GLY A 399 5.46 1.93 -15.43
C GLY A 399 6.06 0.56 -15.73
N PHE A 400 5.28 -0.34 -16.33
CA PHE A 400 5.73 -1.66 -16.78
C PHE A 400 6.86 -1.56 -17.82
N ILE A 401 6.73 -0.72 -18.84
CA ILE A 401 7.72 -0.59 -19.92
C ILE A 401 8.99 0.18 -19.46
N GLU A 402 8.86 1.08 -18.48
CA GLU A 402 10.00 1.77 -17.85
C GLU A 402 10.73 0.89 -16.83
N SER A 403 10.06 -0.09 -16.22
CA SER A 403 10.70 -1.07 -15.31
C SER A 403 11.62 -2.08 -16.01
N ARG A 404 11.52 -2.18 -17.35
CA ARG A 404 12.30 -3.04 -18.23
C ARG A 404 13.81 -2.84 -18.03
N PRO A 405 14.62 -3.90 -17.82
CA PRO A 405 16.05 -3.75 -17.58
C PRO A 405 16.79 -3.13 -18.79
N PRO A 406 17.86 -2.32 -18.58
CA PRO A 406 18.55 -1.62 -19.66
C PRO A 406 19.08 -2.53 -20.79
N GLY A 407 18.84 -2.12 -22.04
CA GLY A 407 19.27 -2.84 -23.23
C GLY A 407 18.50 -4.14 -23.50
N TRP A 408 17.22 -4.18 -23.12
CA TRP A 408 16.25 -5.21 -23.52
C TRP A 408 15.20 -4.57 -24.46
N SER A 409 14.63 -5.33 -25.38
CA SER A 409 13.52 -4.86 -26.24
C SER A 409 12.15 -5.06 -25.57
N VAL A 410 11.06 -4.55 -26.17
CA VAL A 410 9.70 -4.87 -25.71
C VAL A 410 9.40 -6.38 -25.81
N PRO A 411 9.62 -7.06 -26.95
CA PRO A 411 9.36 -8.51 -27.05
C PRO A 411 10.10 -9.35 -26.01
N GLN A 412 11.37 -9.03 -25.71
CA GLN A 412 12.14 -9.73 -24.68
C GLN A 412 11.57 -9.53 -23.27
N TRP A 413 11.00 -8.35 -22.99
CA TRP A 413 10.37 -8.06 -21.70
C TRP A 413 9.01 -8.75 -21.54
N LEU A 414 8.20 -8.75 -22.59
CA LEU A 414 6.94 -9.50 -22.63
C LEU A 414 7.18 -11.01 -22.49
N ALA A 415 8.15 -11.57 -23.21
CA ALA A 415 8.52 -12.99 -23.11
C ALA A 415 9.15 -13.36 -21.75
N PHE A 416 9.76 -12.40 -21.04
CA PHE A 416 10.19 -12.62 -19.67
C PHE A 416 9.00 -12.82 -18.71
N TRP A 417 7.98 -11.96 -18.79
CA TRP A 417 6.77 -12.11 -17.96
C TRP A 417 5.88 -13.28 -18.38
N ALA A 418 5.92 -13.68 -19.65
CA ALA A 418 5.24 -14.87 -20.16
C ALA A 418 5.63 -16.18 -19.45
N ILE A 419 6.91 -16.36 -19.09
CA ILE A 419 7.41 -17.62 -18.52
C ILE A 419 8.64 -17.47 -17.61
N VAL A 420 9.59 -16.60 -17.94
CA VAL A 420 10.90 -16.55 -17.27
C VAL A 420 10.81 -16.01 -15.84
N TRP A 421 9.84 -15.15 -15.53
CA TRP A 421 9.53 -14.74 -14.16
C TRP A 421 9.04 -15.92 -13.30
N LEU A 422 8.20 -16.80 -13.86
CA LEU A 422 7.76 -18.03 -13.19
C LEU A 422 8.92 -19.02 -13.00
N MET A 423 9.78 -19.21 -14.02
CA MET A 423 11.00 -20.02 -13.91
C MET A 423 11.95 -19.50 -12.81
N ASN A 424 12.13 -18.18 -12.72
CA ASN A 424 12.90 -17.55 -11.63
C ASN A 424 12.30 -17.88 -10.26
N ASN A 425 10.98 -17.79 -10.10
CA ASN A 425 10.32 -18.10 -8.83
C ASN A 425 10.45 -19.58 -8.44
N ASP A 426 10.46 -20.49 -9.41
CA ASP A 426 10.72 -21.92 -9.15
C ASP A 426 12.18 -22.19 -8.71
N ASP A 427 13.16 -21.56 -9.37
CA ASP A 427 14.56 -21.58 -8.91
C ASP A 427 14.70 -20.98 -7.50
N TYR A 428 14.01 -19.86 -7.21
CA TYR A 428 14.01 -19.27 -5.87
C TYR A 428 13.30 -20.16 -4.84
N ARG A 429 12.26 -20.89 -5.21
CA ARG A 429 11.59 -21.87 -4.34
C ARG A 429 12.62 -22.88 -3.81
N ILE A 430 13.31 -23.56 -4.73
CA ILE A 430 14.34 -24.57 -4.41
C ILE A 430 15.50 -23.96 -3.61
N LYS A 431 15.96 -22.74 -3.96
CA LYS A 431 16.97 -22.00 -3.20
C LYS A 431 16.50 -21.71 -1.75
N VAL A 432 15.25 -21.29 -1.57
CA VAL A 432 14.68 -20.92 -0.27
C VAL A 432 14.41 -22.16 0.60
N ASP A 433 13.84 -23.23 0.05
CA ASP A 433 13.67 -24.53 0.73
C ASP A 433 15.01 -25.03 1.30
N THR A 434 16.06 -24.98 0.46
CA THR A 434 17.42 -25.36 0.85
C THR A 434 17.95 -24.48 1.99
N LEU A 435 17.76 -23.16 1.93
CA LEU A 435 18.16 -22.25 3.01
C LEU A 435 17.38 -22.51 4.31
N ILE A 436 16.07 -22.75 4.26
CA ILE A 436 15.25 -23.06 5.44
C ILE A 436 15.74 -24.36 6.08
N ALA A 437 15.99 -25.40 5.28
CA ALA A 437 16.54 -26.67 5.76
C ALA A 437 17.93 -26.50 6.40
N GLU A 438 18.84 -25.76 5.78
CA GLU A 438 20.17 -25.46 6.34
C GLU A 438 20.08 -24.62 7.63
N ILE A 439 19.15 -23.68 7.74
CA ILE A 439 18.98 -22.88 8.95
C ILE A 439 18.38 -23.72 10.09
N LYS A 440 17.41 -24.60 9.81
CA LYS A 440 16.86 -25.55 10.80
C LYS A 440 17.93 -26.56 11.27
N ASP A 441 18.82 -27.01 10.38
CA ASP A 441 20.00 -27.82 10.75
C ASP A 441 20.99 -27.06 11.66
N LEU A 442 21.36 -25.82 11.30
CA LEU A 442 22.24 -24.97 12.11
C LEU A 442 21.62 -24.61 13.47
N ALA A 443 20.31 -24.38 13.51
CA ALA A 443 19.55 -24.14 14.74
C ALA A 443 19.68 -25.32 15.72
N SER A 444 19.58 -26.57 15.24
CA SER A 444 19.77 -27.77 16.07
C SER A 444 21.16 -27.86 16.73
N LYS A 445 22.17 -27.21 16.13
CA LYS A 445 23.58 -27.20 16.56
C LYS A 445 23.96 -25.95 17.37
N THR A 446 22.98 -25.10 17.68
CA THR A 446 23.20 -23.80 18.33
C THR A 446 23.56 -23.92 19.82
N LYS A 447 24.37 -22.98 20.32
CA LYS A 447 24.78 -22.93 21.74
C LYS A 447 23.59 -22.81 22.68
N ARG A 448 23.66 -23.50 23.83
CA ARG A 448 22.59 -23.53 24.86
C ARG A 448 22.12 -22.15 25.33
N ALA A 449 22.98 -21.12 25.33
CA ALA A 449 22.59 -19.75 25.66
C ALA A 449 21.63 -19.15 24.62
N ASN A 450 22.00 -19.21 23.34
CA ASN A 450 21.21 -18.71 22.21
C ASN A 450 19.99 -19.58 21.91
N LYS A 451 20.01 -20.86 22.34
CA LYS A 451 19.08 -21.90 21.88
C LYS A 451 17.61 -21.46 21.90
N LYS A 452 17.11 -20.87 22.99
CA LYS A 452 15.71 -20.43 23.05
C LYS A 452 15.41 -19.36 21.99
N ALA A 453 16.24 -18.32 21.89
CA ALA A 453 16.01 -17.23 20.93
C ALA A 453 16.07 -17.70 19.46
N VAL A 454 16.82 -18.78 19.18
CA VAL A 454 16.83 -19.44 17.88
C VAL A 454 15.61 -20.35 17.67
N GLU A 455 15.11 -21.04 18.69
CA GLU A 455 13.82 -21.76 18.61
C GLU A 455 12.64 -20.79 18.40
N ASP A 456 12.60 -19.68 19.14
CA ASP A 456 11.61 -18.59 19.00
C ASP A 456 11.68 -17.89 17.62
N TYR A 457 12.84 -17.91 16.95
CA TYR A 457 13.03 -17.38 15.59
C TYR A 457 12.64 -18.40 14.51
N VAL A 458 13.01 -19.68 14.66
CA VAL A 458 12.75 -20.72 13.65
C VAL A 458 11.25 -20.94 13.41
N SER A 459 10.39 -20.70 14.41
CA SER A 459 8.93 -20.77 14.23
C SER A 459 8.38 -19.73 13.23
N TRP A 460 9.12 -18.65 12.94
CA TRP A 460 8.76 -17.69 11.87
C TRP A 460 9.06 -18.22 10.46
N MET A 461 9.76 -19.36 10.33
CA MET A 461 9.96 -20.03 9.04
C MET A 461 8.85 -21.03 8.69
N ASP A 462 8.16 -21.57 9.69
CA ASP A 462 7.13 -22.58 9.47
C ASP A 462 5.95 -22.05 8.62
N PRO A 463 5.61 -20.73 8.64
CA PRO A 463 4.70 -20.12 7.68
C PRO A 463 5.27 -19.79 6.28
N ILE A 464 6.55 -20.05 5.97
CA ILE A 464 7.12 -19.74 4.64
C ILE A 464 6.93 -20.94 3.69
N ASP A 465 7.37 -22.11 4.15
CA ASP A 465 7.44 -23.37 3.39
C ASP A 465 6.05 -23.84 2.86
N PRO A 466 5.07 -24.18 3.70
CA PRO A 466 3.79 -24.72 3.25
C PRO A 466 2.79 -23.67 2.73
N ILE A 467 3.22 -22.42 2.53
CA ILE A 467 2.31 -21.28 2.37
C ILE A 467 2.74 -20.30 1.26
N VAL A 468 4.02 -19.92 1.18
CA VAL A 468 4.54 -19.09 0.06
C VAL A 468 5.11 -20.00 -1.02
N LEU A 469 5.93 -20.97 -0.65
CA LEU A 469 6.69 -21.81 -1.58
C LEU A 469 5.81 -22.85 -2.31
N GLN A 470 4.79 -23.37 -1.62
CA GLN A 470 3.80 -24.28 -2.20
C GLN A 470 2.72 -23.59 -3.07
N SER A 471 2.72 -22.25 -3.20
CA SER A 471 1.69 -21.54 -3.98
C SER A 471 1.92 -21.54 -5.50
N LEU A 472 3.09 -21.95 -5.99
CA LEU A 472 3.39 -22.04 -7.44
C LEU A 472 2.85 -23.36 -8.03
N ASP A 473 1.54 -23.58 -7.89
CA ASP A 473 0.90 -24.89 -8.02
C ASP A 473 0.73 -25.36 -9.48
N TRP A 474 0.59 -24.43 -10.43
CA TRP A 474 0.38 -24.72 -11.87
C TRP A 474 1.35 -24.02 -12.84
N GLY A 475 2.17 -23.07 -12.37
CA GLY A 475 2.81 -22.07 -13.24
C GLY A 475 3.81 -22.61 -14.27
N VAL A 476 4.78 -23.43 -13.86
CA VAL A 476 6.00 -23.69 -14.66
C VAL A 476 5.95 -24.98 -15.47
N SER A 477 5.53 -26.10 -14.89
CA SER A 477 5.61 -27.42 -15.53
C SER A 477 4.74 -27.56 -16.78
N GLU A 478 3.58 -26.91 -16.80
CA GLU A 478 2.64 -26.99 -17.94
C GLU A 478 2.89 -25.91 -19.01
N ASN A 479 3.32 -24.71 -18.59
CA ASN A 479 3.57 -23.60 -19.52
C ASN A 479 4.99 -23.60 -20.11
N THR A 480 5.92 -24.42 -19.58
CA THR A 480 7.24 -24.62 -20.19
C THR A 480 7.08 -25.26 -21.57
N PRO A 481 7.49 -24.58 -22.66
CA PRO A 481 7.19 -25.03 -24.02
C PRO A 481 8.06 -26.21 -24.46
N ILE A 482 7.44 -27.38 -24.58
CA ILE A 482 8.06 -28.56 -25.20
C ILE A 482 8.52 -28.21 -26.62
N GLY A 483 9.80 -28.44 -26.91
CA GLY A 483 10.37 -28.34 -28.27
C GLY A 483 10.88 -26.96 -28.70
N LEU A 484 10.94 -25.95 -27.82
CA LEU A 484 11.66 -24.69 -28.12
C LEU A 484 13.13 -24.73 -27.67
N ASN A 485 13.97 -23.90 -28.29
CA ASN A 485 15.31 -23.64 -27.76
C ASN A 485 15.19 -22.84 -26.44
N THR A 486 15.69 -23.41 -25.35
CA THR A 486 15.66 -22.82 -24.02
C THR A 486 16.90 -21.99 -23.69
N GLU A 487 17.94 -21.98 -24.54
CA GLU A 487 19.19 -21.24 -24.31
C GLU A 487 18.94 -19.73 -24.10
N ASP A 488 18.07 -19.12 -24.92
CA ASP A 488 17.68 -17.72 -24.74
C ASP A 488 16.86 -17.48 -23.47
N LEU A 489 16.01 -18.42 -23.05
CA LEU A 489 15.28 -18.34 -21.78
C LEU A 489 16.26 -18.31 -20.62
N TYR A 490 17.20 -19.27 -20.54
CA TYR A 490 18.21 -19.32 -19.47
C TYR A 490 19.14 -18.11 -19.50
N ARG A 491 19.53 -17.61 -20.68
CA ARG A 491 20.32 -16.37 -20.85
C ARG A 491 19.59 -15.14 -20.29
N VAL A 492 18.29 -15.05 -20.54
CA VAL A 492 17.41 -13.97 -20.05
C VAL A 492 17.15 -14.11 -18.55
N GLN A 493 16.93 -15.34 -18.07
CA GLN A 493 16.74 -15.70 -16.67
C GLN A 493 17.96 -15.32 -15.84
N GLU A 494 19.15 -15.75 -16.23
CA GLU A 494 20.41 -15.48 -15.52
C GLU A 494 20.71 -13.97 -15.49
N LYS A 495 20.49 -13.25 -16.60
CA LYS A 495 20.67 -11.79 -16.70
C LYS A 495 19.70 -11.05 -15.77
N TYR A 496 18.44 -11.48 -15.68
CA TYR A 496 17.46 -10.85 -14.79
C TYR A 496 17.73 -11.17 -13.32
N THR A 497 17.97 -12.44 -12.99
CA THR A 497 18.23 -12.86 -11.61
C THR A 497 19.45 -12.14 -11.04
N LYS A 498 20.55 -12.02 -11.79
CA LYS A 498 21.70 -11.19 -11.37
C LYS A 498 21.37 -9.71 -11.25
N TYR A 499 20.50 -9.15 -12.09
CA TYR A 499 20.09 -7.74 -12.02
C TYR A 499 19.27 -7.46 -10.75
N GLU A 500 18.24 -8.26 -10.49
CA GLU A 500 17.33 -8.09 -9.35
C GLU A 500 18.01 -8.49 -8.02
N GLU A 501 18.80 -9.57 -7.97
CA GLU A 501 19.58 -9.93 -6.78
C GLU A 501 20.54 -8.81 -6.37
N ASN A 502 21.22 -8.14 -7.32
CA ASN A 502 22.10 -7.00 -7.02
C ASN A 502 21.33 -5.77 -6.53
N LYS A 503 20.25 -5.38 -7.23
CA LYS A 503 19.36 -4.25 -6.89
C LYS A 503 18.78 -4.39 -5.48
N LEU A 504 18.26 -5.56 -5.13
CA LEU A 504 17.74 -5.84 -3.79
C LEU A 504 18.87 -5.90 -2.74
N THR A 505 20.01 -6.52 -3.08
CA THR A 505 21.18 -6.60 -2.20
C THR A 505 21.74 -5.24 -1.81
N GLU A 506 21.81 -4.28 -2.74
CA GLU A 506 22.28 -2.92 -2.47
C GLU A 506 21.39 -2.23 -1.42
N LYS A 507 20.07 -2.29 -1.61
CA LYS A 507 19.08 -1.70 -0.69
C LYS A 507 19.02 -2.43 0.66
N LEU A 508 19.10 -3.76 0.68
CA LEU A 508 19.17 -4.54 1.92
C LEU A 508 20.43 -4.20 2.73
N LYS A 509 21.57 -3.95 2.09
CA LYS A 509 22.80 -3.46 2.76
C LYS A 509 22.65 -2.05 3.32
N ALA A 510 21.84 -1.19 2.69
CA ALA A 510 21.56 0.15 3.23
C ALA A 510 20.90 0.09 4.61
N VAL A 511 20.05 -0.91 4.87
CA VAL A 511 19.35 -1.15 6.16
C VAL A 511 19.93 -2.30 7.02
N ASP A 512 21.14 -2.78 6.71
CA ASP A 512 21.78 -3.93 7.41
C ASP A 512 20.88 -5.18 7.51
N TYR A 513 20.15 -5.47 6.43
CA TYR A 513 19.18 -6.58 6.30
C TYR A 513 18.05 -6.59 7.37
N TYR A 514 17.85 -5.49 8.10
CA TYR A 514 16.77 -5.33 9.07
C TYR A 514 15.61 -4.54 8.46
N ILE A 515 14.43 -5.15 8.41
CA ILE A 515 13.20 -4.54 7.91
C ILE A 515 12.30 -4.27 9.12
N GLU A 516 12.11 -2.99 9.46
CA GLU A 516 11.35 -2.60 10.67
C GLU A 516 9.90 -2.18 10.41
N ASP A 517 9.51 -1.87 9.17
CA ASP A 517 8.13 -1.50 8.82
C ASP A 517 7.78 -1.63 7.33
N ALA A 518 6.50 -1.43 7.03
CA ALA A 518 5.90 -1.33 5.70
C ALA A 518 6.67 -0.46 4.70
N ALA A 519 7.09 0.74 5.11
CA ALA A 519 7.79 1.68 4.25
C ALA A 519 9.18 1.14 3.87
N THR A 520 9.84 0.48 4.81
CA THR A 520 11.13 -0.19 4.58
C THR A 520 11.01 -1.22 3.45
N VAL A 521 9.96 -2.07 3.46
CA VAL A 521 9.73 -3.06 2.39
C VAL A 521 9.51 -2.39 1.04
N ALA A 522 8.58 -1.41 0.97
CA ALA A 522 8.27 -0.70 -0.27
C ALA A 522 9.49 0.04 -0.86
N MET A 523 10.38 0.59 -0.03
CA MET A 523 11.63 1.19 -0.51
C MET A 523 12.63 0.14 -1.02
N ILE A 524 12.70 -1.05 -0.40
CA ILE A 524 13.55 -2.17 -0.85
C ILE A 524 13.06 -2.71 -2.21
N THR A 525 11.81 -3.15 -2.31
CA THR A 525 11.23 -3.64 -3.57
C THR A 525 11.23 -2.56 -4.66
N GLY A 526 10.99 -1.30 -4.26
CA GLY A 526 10.75 -0.17 -5.16
C GLY A 526 9.30 -0.08 -5.66
N GLN A 527 8.41 -0.93 -5.15
CA GLN A 527 7.00 -1.00 -5.54
C GLN A 527 6.15 -1.68 -4.45
N ASP A 528 4.87 -1.33 -4.36
CA ASP A 528 3.95 -1.94 -3.39
C ASP A 528 3.50 -3.37 -3.79
N ARG A 529 3.75 -3.77 -5.04
CA ARG A 529 3.54 -5.13 -5.57
C ARG A 529 4.60 -6.12 -5.05
N ILE A 530 4.49 -6.49 -3.77
CA ILE A 530 5.41 -7.45 -3.14
C ILE A 530 5.41 -8.81 -3.85
N GLU A 531 4.30 -9.24 -4.46
CA GLU A 531 4.22 -10.53 -5.16
C GLU A 531 5.26 -10.70 -6.26
N LEU A 532 5.64 -9.60 -6.94
CA LEU A 532 6.61 -9.60 -8.03
C LEU A 532 8.06 -9.78 -7.56
N THR A 533 8.32 -9.67 -6.25
CA THR A 533 9.67 -9.59 -5.65
C THR A 533 9.88 -10.43 -4.38
N ILE A 534 8.83 -11.06 -3.83
CA ILE A 534 8.92 -11.80 -2.56
C ILE A 534 9.93 -12.95 -2.59
N MET A 535 10.00 -13.71 -3.69
CA MET A 535 10.88 -14.88 -3.81
C MET A 535 12.39 -14.52 -3.77
N PRO A 536 12.91 -13.58 -4.60
CA PRO A 536 14.29 -13.12 -4.45
C PRO A 536 14.55 -12.37 -3.14
N LEU A 537 13.55 -11.66 -2.59
CA LEU A 537 13.68 -10.96 -1.31
C LEU A 537 13.87 -11.94 -0.15
N LEU A 538 13.05 -12.99 -0.06
CA LEU A 538 13.19 -14.07 0.93
C LEU A 538 14.52 -14.80 0.78
N TYR A 539 14.96 -15.11 -0.45
CA TYR A 539 16.26 -15.73 -0.70
C TYR A 539 17.43 -14.92 -0.12
N LEU A 540 17.48 -13.62 -0.40
CA LEU A 540 18.55 -12.74 0.09
C LEU A 540 18.49 -12.52 1.61
N ILE A 541 17.29 -12.38 2.17
CA ILE A 541 17.09 -12.27 3.62
C ILE A 541 17.58 -13.55 4.31
N LEU A 542 17.09 -14.72 3.90
CA LEU A 542 17.43 -16.00 4.52
C LEU A 542 18.92 -16.34 4.36
N GLN A 543 19.56 -15.96 3.26
CA GLN A 543 21.02 -16.08 3.09
C GLN A 543 21.80 -15.24 4.13
N ALA A 544 21.37 -14.01 4.40
CA ALA A 544 21.96 -13.18 5.44
C ALA A 544 21.68 -13.73 6.85
N GLN A 545 20.43 -14.10 7.13
CA GLN A 545 19.99 -14.65 8.42
C GLN A 545 20.70 -15.97 8.75
N ARG A 546 20.88 -16.88 7.78
CA ARG A 546 21.71 -18.08 7.90
C ARG A 546 23.11 -17.78 8.43
N THR A 547 23.71 -16.69 7.97
CA THR A 547 25.05 -16.26 8.41
C THR A 547 25.04 -15.80 9.87
N VAL A 548 23.93 -15.28 10.38
CA VAL A 548 23.74 -14.96 11.81
C VAL A 548 23.57 -16.23 12.64
N ILE A 549 22.75 -17.18 12.19
CA ILE A 549 22.57 -18.47 12.89
C ILE A 549 23.87 -19.27 12.90
N GLU A 550 24.65 -19.28 11.82
CA GLU A 550 25.97 -19.95 11.79
C GLU A 550 26.95 -19.33 12.81
N LYS A 551 26.94 -18.00 13.00
CA LYS A 551 27.69 -17.34 14.08
C LYS A 551 27.19 -17.79 15.46
N SER A 552 25.89 -17.96 15.65
CA SER A 552 25.27 -18.39 16.93
C SER A 552 25.65 -19.82 17.37
N THR A 553 26.13 -20.67 16.45
CA THR A 553 26.75 -21.97 16.82
C THR A 553 28.14 -21.79 17.44
N LYS A 554 28.85 -20.71 17.08
CA LYS A 554 30.26 -20.44 17.43
C LYS A 554 30.39 -19.51 18.64
N GLN A 555 29.51 -18.53 18.80
CA GLN A 555 29.54 -17.55 19.89
C GLN A 555 28.17 -17.33 20.53
N GLU A 556 28.16 -16.78 21.75
CA GLU A 556 26.95 -16.23 22.36
C GLU A 556 26.58 -14.93 21.64
N MET A 557 25.29 -14.73 21.38
CA MET A 557 24.76 -13.61 20.59
C MET A 557 23.73 -12.86 21.44
N ASP A 558 23.58 -11.55 21.23
CA ASP A 558 22.54 -10.80 21.93
C ASP A 558 21.14 -11.22 21.46
N GLN A 559 20.15 -11.16 22.36
CA GLN A 559 18.78 -11.52 22.04
C GLN A 559 18.17 -10.61 20.95
N SER A 560 18.55 -9.33 20.91
CA SER A 560 18.04 -8.38 19.91
C SER A 560 18.39 -8.77 18.48
N GLU A 561 19.50 -9.49 18.26
CA GLU A 561 19.92 -9.94 16.94
C GLU A 561 18.95 -10.97 16.36
N PHE A 562 18.40 -11.88 17.18
CA PHE A 562 17.41 -12.86 16.73
C PHE A 562 16.03 -12.20 16.50
N GLU A 563 15.67 -11.26 17.37
CA GLU A 563 14.44 -10.46 17.22
C GLU A 563 14.44 -9.68 15.91
N ARG A 564 15.58 -9.07 15.52
CA ARG A 564 15.74 -8.41 14.22
C ARG A 564 15.46 -9.37 13.03
N LEU A 565 15.78 -10.66 13.16
CA LEU A 565 15.52 -11.63 12.09
C LEU A 565 14.01 -11.96 12.01
N SER A 566 13.35 -12.16 13.16
CA SER A 566 11.91 -12.41 13.26
C SER A 566 11.08 -11.22 12.76
N ASP A 567 11.39 -10.00 13.19
CA ASP A 567 10.74 -8.76 12.71
C ASP A 567 10.81 -8.63 11.18
N THR A 568 11.99 -8.96 10.61
CA THR A 568 12.24 -8.87 9.18
C THR A 568 11.40 -9.88 8.38
N LEU A 569 11.21 -11.10 8.89
CA LEU A 569 10.30 -12.08 8.27
C LEU A 569 8.84 -11.67 8.49
N ASN A 570 8.50 -11.15 9.67
CA ASN A 570 7.16 -10.65 9.99
C ASN A 570 6.68 -9.58 9.00
N GLU A 571 7.46 -8.51 8.75
CA GLU A 571 7.03 -7.44 7.86
C GLU A 571 6.90 -7.88 6.40
N VAL A 572 7.76 -8.81 5.93
CA VAL A 572 7.67 -9.37 4.58
C VAL A 572 6.39 -10.22 4.42
N LEU A 573 6.08 -11.09 5.38
CA LEU A 573 4.86 -11.91 5.37
C LEU A 573 3.60 -11.05 5.57
N LEU A 574 3.65 -10.03 6.45
CA LEU A 574 2.54 -9.11 6.67
C LEU A 574 2.25 -8.24 5.43
N ARG A 575 3.28 -7.78 4.70
CA ARG A 575 3.07 -7.11 3.41
C ARG A 575 2.37 -8.04 2.41
N PHE A 576 2.76 -9.30 2.37
CA PHE A 576 2.20 -10.29 1.45
C PHE A 576 0.71 -10.56 1.74
N ASP A 577 0.35 -10.78 3.01
CA ASP A 577 -1.04 -10.93 3.42
C ASP A 577 -1.87 -9.65 3.19
N CYS A 578 -1.34 -8.47 3.53
CA CYS A 578 -2.00 -7.18 3.24
C CYS A 578 -2.32 -7.01 1.75
N ARG A 579 -1.40 -7.41 0.87
CA ARG A 579 -1.54 -7.29 -0.60
C ARG A 579 -2.63 -8.22 -1.13
N LEU A 580 -2.70 -9.46 -0.64
CA LEU A 580 -3.82 -10.37 -0.93
C LEU A 580 -5.15 -9.78 -0.47
N ASP A 581 -5.17 -9.19 0.73
CA ASP A 581 -6.34 -8.55 1.31
C ASP A 581 -6.83 -7.34 0.50
N ASP A 582 -5.93 -6.56 -0.10
CA ASP A 582 -6.26 -5.47 -1.03
C ASP A 582 -6.84 -6.01 -2.35
N LEU A 583 -6.22 -7.03 -2.95
CA LEU A 583 -6.68 -7.69 -4.18
C LEU A 583 -8.06 -8.33 -4.01
N GLU A 584 -8.26 -9.10 -2.94
CA GLU A 584 -9.57 -9.66 -2.58
C GLU A 584 -10.65 -8.59 -2.45
N ARG A 585 -10.32 -7.44 -1.84
CA ARG A 585 -11.27 -6.33 -1.71
C ARG A 585 -11.60 -5.73 -3.08
N GLY A 586 -10.66 -5.68 -4.02
CA GLY A 586 -10.91 -5.33 -5.42
C GLY A 586 -11.84 -6.32 -6.12
N TRP A 587 -11.48 -7.61 -6.15
CA TRP A 587 -12.24 -8.67 -6.81
C TRP A 587 -13.67 -8.83 -6.28
N LYS A 588 -13.86 -8.75 -4.95
CA LYS A 588 -15.19 -8.80 -4.31
C LYS A 588 -16.07 -7.60 -4.70
N GLN A 589 -15.50 -6.39 -4.86
CA GLN A 589 -16.23 -5.22 -5.36
C GLN A 589 -16.60 -5.35 -6.84
N GLN A 590 -15.73 -5.97 -7.64
CA GLN A 590 -15.95 -6.26 -9.06
C GLN A 590 -16.87 -7.47 -9.31
N ARG A 591 -17.28 -8.19 -8.26
CA ARG A 591 -18.07 -9.43 -8.30
C ARG A 591 -17.37 -10.58 -9.05
N MET A 592 -16.04 -10.62 -9.01
CA MET A 592 -15.25 -11.74 -9.50
C MET A 592 -15.27 -12.90 -8.51
N ASP A 593 -15.07 -14.11 -9.01
CA ASP A 593 -14.81 -15.30 -8.20
C ASP A 593 -13.39 -15.23 -7.61
N VAL A 594 -13.31 -15.14 -6.28
CA VAL A 594 -12.06 -14.91 -5.55
C VAL A 594 -11.19 -16.15 -5.55
N ASP A 595 -11.77 -17.35 -5.40
CA ASP A 595 -11.03 -18.61 -5.38
C ASP A 595 -10.32 -18.79 -6.74
N VAL A 596 -11.02 -18.48 -7.84
CA VAL A 596 -10.46 -18.50 -9.20
C VAL A 596 -9.43 -17.40 -9.44
N GLN A 597 -9.65 -16.16 -8.97
CA GLN A 597 -8.65 -15.10 -9.15
C GLN A 597 -7.35 -15.41 -8.41
N VAL A 598 -7.42 -15.88 -7.15
CA VAL A 598 -6.24 -16.25 -6.36
C VAL A 598 -5.46 -17.39 -7.02
N ALA A 599 -6.14 -18.39 -7.58
CA ALA A 599 -5.49 -19.53 -8.23
C ALA A 599 -4.71 -19.16 -9.50
N CYS A 600 -5.13 -18.11 -10.22
CA CYS A 600 -4.50 -17.70 -11.48
C CYS A 600 -3.55 -16.50 -11.35
N PHE A 601 -3.89 -15.50 -10.54
CA PHE A 601 -3.22 -14.20 -10.53
C PHE A 601 -1.74 -14.31 -10.17
N ALA A 602 -0.89 -13.66 -10.98
CA ALA A 602 0.57 -13.69 -10.86
C ALA A 602 1.12 -15.13 -10.74
N GLY A 603 0.57 -16.06 -11.53
CA GLY A 603 0.97 -17.47 -11.55
C GLY A 603 0.50 -18.27 -10.34
N GLY A 604 -0.55 -17.81 -9.65
CA GLY A 604 -1.13 -18.46 -8.48
C GLY A 604 -0.35 -18.24 -7.18
N ILE A 605 0.62 -17.33 -7.14
CA ILE A 605 1.59 -17.15 -6.03
C ILE A 605 0.95 -16.92 -4.64
N PHE A 606 -0.33 -16.54 -4.56
CA PHE A 606 -1.08 -16.41 -3.30
C PHE A 606 -1.89 -17.65 -2.89
N SER A 607 -2.00 -18.68 -3.73
CA SER A 607 -2.95 -19.80 -3.57
C SER A 607 -2.81 -20.60 -2.28
N GLY A 608 -1.60 -21.06 -1.96
CA GLY A 608 -1.28 -21.71 -0.70
C GLY A 608 -1.56 -20.80 0.50
N TRP A 609 -1.20 -19.51 0.42
CA TRP A 609 -1.49 -18.55 1.49
C TRP A 609 -2.98 -18.36 1.73
N TYR A 610 -3.75 -18.18 0.67
CA TYR A 610 -5.19 -18.07 0.73
C TYR A 610 -5.87 -19.31 1.36
N VAL A 611 -5.54 -20.51 0.85
CA VAL A 611 -6.10 -21.78 1.34
C VAL A 611 -5.73 -22.04 2.80
N LYS A 612 -4.47 -21.84 3.20
CA LYS A 612 -4.05 -21.99 4.60
C LYS A 612 -4.69 -20.92 5.49
N ARG A 613 -4.83 -19.68 5.04
CA ARG A 613 -5.43 -18.59 5.82
C ARG A 613 -6.93 -18.79 6.08
N GLN A 614 -7.66 -19.43 5.15
CA GLN A 614 -9.05 -19.85 5.40
C GLN A 614 -9.15 -20.94 6.48
N ASN A 615 -8.22 -21.90 6.50
CA ASN A 615 -8.22 -23.04 7.42
C ASN A 615 -6.86 -23.15 8.16
N PRO A 616 -6.56 -22.21 9.08
CA PRO A 616 -5.20 -22.02 9.57
C PRO A 616 -4.72 -23.15 10.50
N PRO A 617 -3.52 -23.72 10.26
CA PRO A 617 -2.87 -24.58 11.24
C PRO A 617 -2.43 -23.78 12.48
N LYS A 618 -2.13 -24.47 13.59
CA LYS A 618 -1.96 -23.84 14.92
C LYS A 618 -0.90 -22.75 14.98
N ASP A 619 0.18 -22.92 14.22
CA ASP A 619 1.25 -21.96 13.99
C ASP A 619 0.74 -20.68 13.29
N LEU A 620 0.02 -20.82 12.18
CA LEU A 620 -0.58 -19.71 11.45
C LEU A 620 -1.67 -18.99 12.26
N VAL A 621 -2.45 -19.70 13.09
CA VAL A 621 -3.41 -19.08 14.02
C VAL A 621 -2.72 -18.09 14.96
N GLY A 622 -1.53 -18.42 15.46
CA GLY A 622 -0.75 -17.54 16.31
C GLY A 622 -0.31 -16.25 15.59
N LEU A 623 0.13 -16.39 14.34
CA LEU A 623 0.57 -15.28 13.48
C LEU A 623 -0.59 -14.36 13.07
N LEU A 624 -1.71 -14.92 12.61
CA LEU A 624 -2.89 -14.15 12.20
C LEU A 624 -3.51 -13.41 13.39
N ASN A 625 -3.54 -14.00 14.59
CA ASN A 625 -3.99 -13.28 15.79
C ASN A 625 -3.04 -12.14 16.19
N PHE A 626 -1.72 -12.35 16.06
CA PHE A 626 -0.73 -11.31 16.31
C PHE A 626 -0.93 -10.09 15.38
N TRP A 627 -1.20 -10.30 14.10
CA TRP A 627 -1.50 -9.21 13.15
C TRP A 627 -2.86 -8.55 13.36
N ASN A 628 -3.90 -9.33 13.69
CA ASN A 628 -5.25 -8.80 13.95
C ASN A 628 -5.38 -8.10 15.32
N GLY A 629 -4.34 -8.13 16.15
CA GLY A 629 -4.34 -7.49 17.48
C GLY A 629 -5.22 -8.19 18.52
N THR A 630 -5.69 -9.41 18.24
CA THR A 630 -6.39 -10.26 19.21
C THR A 630 -5.40 -10.67 20.31
N ASN A 631 -5.63 -10.15 21.51
CA ASN A 631 -4.70 -10.27 22.63
C ASN A 631 -4.46 -11.74 23.01
N TRP A 632 -3.20 -12.09 23.32
CA TRP A 632 -2.82 -13.43 23.78
C TRP A 632 -3.24 -13.63 25.25
N GLU A 633 -4.54 -13.76 25.49
CA GLU A 633 -5.10 -14.38 26.69
C GLU A 633 -5.19 -15.90 26.44
N VAL A 634 -4.00 -16.53 26.42
CA VAL A 634 -3.88 -17.97 26.68
C VAL A 634 -3.97 -18.15 28.18
N ASP A 635 -5.20 -18.35 28.68
CA ASP A 635 -5.41 -19.00 29.95
C ASP A 635 -5.02 -20.48 29.78
N ASP A 636 -3.91 -20.89 30.41
CA ASP A 636 -3.51 -22.28 30.54
C ASP A 636 -4.44 -23.00 31.54
N ASP A 637 -5.66 -23.39 31.11
CA ASP A 637 -6.52 -24.32 31.87
C ASP A 637 -7.29 -25.30 30.95
N ASP A 638 -7.36 -26.57 31.36
CA ASP A 638 -7.99 -27.67 30.60
C ASP A 638 -9.51 -27.69 30.85
N GLY A 639 -10.33 -27.10 29.95
CA GLY A 639 -11.78 -27.05 30.23
C GLY A 639 -12.76 -26.58 29.14
N SER A 640 -13.15 -27.49 28.25
CA SER A 640 -14.43 -27.53 27.49
C SER A 640 -14.77 -26.42 26.47
N ASP A 641 -15.54 -26.84 25.45
CA ASP A 641 -16.16 -26.02 24.39
C ASP A 641 -17.19 -24.98 24.91
N ASP A 642 -17.67 -24.14 23.98
CA ASP A 642 -18.82 -23.20 23.98
C ASP A 642 -18.51 -21.68 24.09
N THR A 643 -17.38 -21.23 24.65
CA THR A 643 -17.16 -19.78 24.89
C THR A 643 -16.88 -18.95 23.62
N ALA A 644 -16.30 -19.54 22.57
CA ALA A 644 -15.90 -18.83 21.35
C ALA A 644 -17.08 -18.26 20.52
N VAL A 645 -18.26 -18.87 20.63
CA VAL A 645 -19.45 -18.48 19.85
C VAL A 645 -20.11 -17.21 20.41
N ALA A 646 -19.99 -16.95 21.72
CA ALA A 646 -20.55 -15.75 22.34
C ALA A 646 -19.77 -14.49 21.93
N VAL A 647 -18.43 -14.54 22.04
CA VAL A 647 -17.54 -13.39 21.72
C VAL A 647 -17.63 -12.98 20.24
N THR A 648 -17.85 -13.94 19.34
CA THR A 648 -18.04 -13.66 17.91
C THR A 648 -19.41 -13.05 17.61
N LEU A 649 -20.46 -13.39 18.37
CA LEU A 649 -21.80 -12.82 18.20
C LEU A 649 -21.86 -11.33 18.61
N ASP A 650 -21.30 -10.98 19.78
CA ASP A 650 -21.26 -9.59 20.27
C ASP A 650 -20.44 -8.69 19.33
N SER A 651 -19.29 -9.18 18.85
CA SER A 651 -18.46 -8.50 17.85
C SER A 651 -19.20 -8.26 16.52
N LEU A 652 -20.08 -9.19 16.12
CA LEU A 652 -20.93 -9.01 14.94
C LEU A 652 -22.01 -7.96 15.19
N ASN A 653 -22.62 -7.94 16.38
CA ASN A 653 -23.67 -7.01 16.76
C ASN A 653 -23.16 -5.56 16.84
N ASP A 654 -21.98 -5.32 17.44
CA ASP A 654 -21.30 -4.02 17.44
C ASP A 654 -21.01 -3.52 16.01
N ARG A 655 -20.64 -4.43 15.09
CA ARG A 655 -20.43 -4.10 13.67
C ARG A 655 -21.73 -3.76 12.95
N VAL A 656 -22.84 -4.44 13.23
CA VAL A 656 -24.17 -4.10 12.69
C VAL A 656 -24.60 -2.71 13.17
N SER A 657 -24.56 -2.44 14.48
CA SER A 657 -24.90 -1.12 15.04
C SER A 657 -24.03 0.02 14.48
N SER A 658 -22.76 -0.25 14.19
CA SER A 658 -21.86 0.69 13.50
C SER A 658 -22.27 0.95 12.04
N VAL A 659 -22.73 -0.08 11.32
CA VAL A 659 -23.25 0.06 9.95
C VAL A 659 -24.57 0.83 9.91
N GLU A 660 -25.51 0.55 10.82
CA GLU A 660 -26.77 1.29 10.96
C GLU A 660 -26.52 2.78 11.27
N THR A 661 -25.59 3.05 12.19
CA THR A 661 -25.15 4.41 12.52
C THR A 661 -24.57 5.11 11.28
N ARG A 662 -23.79 4.41 10.45
CA ARG A 662 -23.22 4.99 9.21
C ARG A 662 -24.28 5.22 8.14
N LEU A 663 -25.27 4.34 8.00
CA LEU A 663 -26.41 4.51 7.08
C LEU A 663 -27.23 5.74 7.44
N SER A 664 -27.63 5.89 8.71
CA SER A 664 -28.37 7.07 9.18
C SER A 664 -27.59 8.38 8.98
N ASN A 665 -26.25 8.36 9.16
CA ASN A 665 -25.41 9.52 8.84
C ASN A 665 -25.35 9.83 7.33
N ILE A 666 -25.34 8.82 6.45
CA ILE A 666 -25.38 8.99 4.99
C ILE A 666 -26.75 9.52 4.55
N GLU A 667 -27.84 8.98 5.07
CA GLU A 667 -29.21 9.43 4.84
C GLU A 667 -29.39 10.91 5.23
N THR A 668 -28.91 11.29 6.42
CA THR A 668 -28.85 12.69 6.86
C THR A 668 -28.05 13.59 5.88
N LEU A 669 -26.94 13.08 5.34
CA LEU A 669 -26.10 13.80 4.38
C LEU A 669 -26.77 13.96 3.00
N LEU A 670 -27.47 12.92 2.54
CA LEU A 670 -28.26 12.95 1.31
C LEU A 670 -29.43 13.94 1.43
N GLN A 671 -30.12 13.96 2.56
CA GLN A 671 -31.22 14.88 2.84
C GLN A 671 -30.73 16.35 2.88
N ALA A 672 -29.60 16.61 3.55
CA ALA A 672 -28.96 17.93 3.55
C ALA A 672 -28.43 18.36 2.16
N MET A 673 -28.08 17.41 1.28
CA MET A 673 -27.76 17.70 -0.12
C MET A 673 -29.02 17.96 -0.97
N ALA A 674 -30.11 17.22 -0.76
CA ALA A 674 -31.38 17.46 -1.44
C ALA A 674 -31.92 18.88 -1.16
N GLU A 675 -31.93 19.30 0.11
CA GLU A 675 -32.26 20.68 0.50
C GLU A 675 -31.34 21.72 -0.19
N LYS A 676 -30.04 21.46 -0.21
CA LYS A 676 -29.03 22.38 -0.78
C LYS A 676 -29.13 22.53 -2.31
N PHE A 677 -29.63 21.52 -3.01
CA PHE A 677 -29.81 21.54 -4.47
C PHE A 677 -31.27 21.74 -4.92
N GLY A 678 -32.22 21.91 -3.98
CA GLY A 678 -33.64 22.11 -4.29
C GLY A 678 -34.33 20.88 -4.88
N ILE A 679 -33.84 19.68 -4.54
CA ILE A 679 -34.39 18.40 -5.03
C ILE A 679 -35.50 17.96 -4.08
N ASP A 680 -36.69 17.68 -4.62
CA ASP A 680 -37.83 17.21 -3.84
C ASP A 680 -37.55 15.78 -3.29
N PRO A 681 -37.58 15.57 -1.95
CA PRO A 681 -37.29 14.26 -1.35
C PRO A 681 -38.22 13.13 -1.81
N SER A 682 -39.43 13.44 -2.33
CA SER A 682 -40.39 12.43 -2.80
C SER A 682 -39.92 11.64 -4.03
N VAL A 683 -38.92 12.15 -4.77
CA VAL A 683 -38.41 11.50 -5.99
C VAL A 683 -37.51 10.28 -5.69
N LEU A 684 -37.13 10.06 -4.43
CA LEU A 684 -36.23 8.96 -4.01
C LEU A 684 -36.95 7.68 -3.52
N GLN A 685 -38.27 7.57 -3.67
CA GLN A 685 -39.02 6.37 -3.28
C GLN A 685 -39.71 5.70 -4.48
N HIS A 686 -39.23 4.52 -4.87
CA HIS A 686 -40.05 3.52 -5.58
C HIS A 686 -39.55 2.08 -5.31
N ASP A 687 -40.49 1.25 -4.90
CA ASP A 687 -40.57 -0.22 -4.94
C ASP A 687 -39.33 -1.07 -4.60
N GLY A 688 -39.28 -1.51 -3.34
CA GLY A 688 -38.91 -2.89 -2.99
C GLY A 688 -40.17 -3.75 -2.81
N PRO A 689 -40.13 -5.08 -3.05
CA PRO A 689 -41.33 -5.91 -3.09
C PRO A 689 -41.99 -6.07 -1.71
N GLN A 690 -43.32 -5.93 -1.67
CA GLN A 690 -44.12 -6.24 -0.49
C GLN A 690 -44.02 -7.72 -0.11
N LYS A 691 -43.98 -7.99 1.20
CA LYS A 691 -44.32 -9.28 1.80
C LYS A 691 -45.52 -9.08 2.69
N ASP A 692 -46.57 -9.88 2.48
CA ASP A 692 -47.77 -9.85 3.30
C ASP A 692 -47.50 -10.42 4.70
N ALA A 693 -48.03 -9.74 5.72
CA ALA A 693 -47.97 -10.16 7.11
C ALA A 693 -49.06 -9.46 7.94
N GLU A 694 -50.32 -9.84 7.73
CA GLU A 694 -51.42 -9.36 8.57
C GLU A 694 -51.25 -9.83 10.04
N LYS A 695 -51.70 -8.98 10.96
CA LYS A 695 -51.87 -9.31 12.39
C LYS A 695 -53.28 -8.94 12.84
N SER A 696 -54.03 -9.93 13.29
CA SER A 696 -55.17 -9.83 14.21
C SER A 696 -55.31 -11.23 14.83
N GLU A 697 -55.00 -11.44 16.11
CA GLU A 697 -55.85 -11.17 17.28
C GLU A 697 -57.13 -12.03 17.32
N ASN A 698 -57.36 -12.69 18.46
CA ASN A 698 -58.44 -13.66 18.68
C ASN A 698 -59.78 -12.95 18.91
N GLY A 699 -60.89 -13.55 18.45
CA GLY A 699 -62.24 -13.07 18.77
C GLY A 699 -63.35 -13.83 18.07
N ASP A 700 -63.77 -14.97 18.62
CA ASP A 700 -65.10 -15.55 18.40
C ASP A 700 -66.19 -14.57 18.94
N GLU A 701 -67.46 -14.54 18.52
CA GLU A 701 -68.26 -15.38 17.63
C GLU A 701 -69.55 -14.60 17.18
N GLU A 702 -70.52 -15.27 16.56
CA GLU A 702 -71.96 -14.90 16.33
C GLU A 702 -72.43 -14.32 14.97
N GLU A 703 -73.67 -14.74 14.58
CA GLU A 703 -74.59 -14.33 13.49
C GLU A 703 -74.03 -14.26 12.04
N GLN A 704 -74.30 -15.18 11.09
CA GLN A 704 -75.56 -15.77 10.56
C GLN A 704 -76.52 -14.83 9.81
N HIS A 705 -76.35 -14.79 8.49
CA HIS A 705 -77.34 -14.74 7.39
C HIS A 705 -76.52 -14.52 6.09
N ASP A 706 -76.86 -14.92 4.86
CA ASP A 706 -77.81 -15.82 4.17
C ASP A 706 -77.98 -15.20 2.75
N ASP A 707 -78.56 -15.96 1.81
CA ASP A 707 -79.16 -15.53 0.53
C ASP A 707 -78.28 -14.91 -0.60
N ASP A 708 -77.78 -15.81 -1.44
CA ASP A 708 -78.25 -16.04 -2.83
C ASP A 708 -77.90 -15.15 -4.06
N GLU A 709 -77.73 -15.87 -5.20
CA GLU A 709 -78.09 -15.54 -6.60
C GLU A 709 -77.44 -14.35 -7.36
N GLN A 710 -77.39 -14.31 -8.71
CA GLN A 710 -77.17 -15.31 -9.80
C GLN A 710 -77.07 -14.56 -11.16
N GLN A 711 -76.40 -15.12 -12.19
CA GLN A 711 -76.47 -14.71 -13.63
C GLN A 711 -75.95 -13.26 -13.93
N ASN A 712 -75.66 -12.76 -15.14
CA ASN A 712 -75.43 -13.25 -16.52
C ASN A 712 -74.43 -12.23 -17.19
N GLU A 713 -74.02 -12.17 -18.47
CA GLU A 713 -74.28 -12.78 -19.81
C GLU A 713 -72.90 -12.70 -20.57
N GLU A 714 -72.46 -13.60 -21.46
CA GLU A 714 -72.75 -13.71 -22.92
C GLU A 714 -72.69 -12.38 -23.74
N GLN A 715 -72.17 -12.28 -24.98
CA GLN A 715 -71.48 -13.22 -25.91
C GLN A 715 -70.78 -12.45 -27.09
N GLN A 716 -70.13 -13.19 -28.00
CA GLN A 716 -69.92 -12.91 -29.46
C GLN A 716 -68.91 -11.84 -29.98
N ASN A 717 -67.78 -12.34 -30.53
CA ASN A 717 -67.34 -12.28 -31.95
C ASN A 717 -65.84 -12.70 -32.02
N GLU A 718 -65.32 -13.66 -32.81
CA GLU A 718 -65.56 -14.13 -34.21
C GLU A 718 -65.25 -13.04 -35.26
N GLU A 719 -64.58 -13.25 -36.41
CA GLU A 719 -64.13 -14.40 -37.25
C GLU A 719 -62.80 -13.95 -37.97
N GLN A 720 -61.91 -14.70 -38.66
CA GLN A 720 -61.71 -16.09 -39.13
C GLN A 720 -60.20 -16.28 -39.54
N ASN A 721 -59.84 -17.41 -40.19
CA ASN A 721 -58.59 -17.73 -40.93
C ASN A 721 -57.30 -18.05 -40.10
N GLU A 722 -56.73 -19.28 -40.04
CA GLU A 722 -56.56 -20.43 -40.99
C GLU A 722 -55.39 -20.23 -42.00
N GLU A 723 -54.58 -21.25 -42.38
CA GLU A 723 -54.39 -22.64 -41.89
C GLU A 723 -53.06 -23.23 -42.44
N GLU A 724 -52.76 -24.47 -42.01
CA GLU A 724 -52.10 -25.59 -42.74
C GLU A 724 -50.92 -26.29 -42.03
N GLU A 725 -50.87 -27.62 -42.21
CA GLU A 725 -50.13 -28.59 -41.39
C GLU A 725 -49.18 -29.48 -42.22
N GLU A 726 -47.98 -29.70 -41.67
CA GLU A 726 -47.24 -30.99 -41.66
C GLU A 726 -46.56 -31.50 -43.00
N PRO A 727 -46.02 -32.75 -43.15
CA PRO A 727 -44.55 -32.90 -43.37
C PRO A 727 -44.15 -33.78 -44.60
N GLU A 728 -43.12 -34.66 -44.42
CA GLU A 728 -42.56 -35.67 -45.36
C GLU A 728 -41.51 -35.13 -46.39
N GLN A 729 -40.49 -35.88 -46.89
CA GLN A 729 -40.03 -37.27 -46.64
C GLN A 729 -38.50 -37.44 -46.91
N GLN A 730 -38.02 -38.70 -46.98
CA GLN A 730 -36.62 -39.16 -46.94
C GLN A 730 -35.94 -39.37 -48.31
N ASP A 731 -34.63 -39.68 -48.29
CA ASP A 731 -33.86 -40.71 -49.08
C ASP A 731 -32.36 -40.28 -49.14
N GLU A 732 -31.35 -41.10 -48.77
CA GLU A 732 -30.72 -42.25 -49.47
C GLU A 732 -30.06 -41.89 -50.83
N GLU A 733 -28.89 -42.41 -51.24
CA GLU A 733 -27.89 -43.34 -50.67
C GLU A 733 -26.74 -42.54 -49.95
N GLU A 734 -25.44 -42.89 -49.77
CA GLU A 734 -24.52 -44.01 -50.08
C GLU A 734 -23.32 -43.99 -49.08
N GLN A 735 -22.58 -45.09 -48.91
CA GLN A 735 -21.16 -45.16 -48.45
C GLN A 735 -20.44 -46.25 -49.29
N PRO A 736 -19.10 -46.22 -49.39
CA PRO A 736 -18.32 -47.22 -48.64
C PRO A 736 -17.05 -46.70 -47.94
N GLU A 737 -16.82 -47.24 -46.73
CA GLU A 737 -15.69 -48.10 -46.36
C GLU A 737 -14.37 -48.01 -47.18
N GLU A 738 -13.25 -47.82 -46.47
CA GLU A 738 -12.19 -48.85 -46.40
C GLU A 738 -11.46 -48.77 -45.04
N GLU A 739 -10.87 -49.88 -44.58
CA GLU A 739 -10.45 -50.09 -43.18
C GLU A 739 -8.92 -50.17 -42.96
N GLU A 740 -8.56 -50.26 -41.67
CA GLU A 740 -7.38 -50.95 -41.12
C GLU A 740 -5.98 -50.29 -41.09
N GLN A 741 -5.16 -50.95 -40.25
CA GLN A 741 -3.85 -50.62 -39.68
C GLN A 741 -2.72 -51.25 -40.58
N PRO A 742 -1.38 -51.16 -40.32
CA PRO A 742 -0.75 -51.15 -38.99
C PRO A 742 0.66 -50.51 -38.77
N GLU A 743 1.03 -50.54 -37.49
CA GLU A 743 2.30 -50.92 -36.82
C GLU A 743 3.72 -50.79 -37.46
N GLU A 744 4.68 -50.68 -36.52
CA GLU A 744 6.11 -51.07 -36.52
C GLU A 744 7.17 -50.27 -37.33
N ASP A 745 8.09 -49.68 -36.55
CA ASP A 745 9.57 -49.77 -36.60
C ASP A 745 10.30 -50.09 -37.94
N ASP A 746 11.31 -49.27 -38.29
CA ASP A 746 12.73 -49.71 -38.21
C ASP A 746 13.76 -48.55 -38.39
N ASP A 747 15.05 -48.85 -38.14
CA ASP A 747 16.23 -47.96 -38.29
C ASP A 747 16.39 -47.31 -39.70
N TYR A 748 16.91 -46.05 -39.77
CA TYR A 748 18.24 -45.72 -40.34
C TYR A 748 18.68 -44.25 -40.21
#